data_AF-A0A8J4Q3V9-F1
#
_entry.id   AF-A0A8J4Q3V9-F1
#
_cell.length_a   1.000
_cell.length_b   1.000
_cell.length_c   1.000
_cell.angle_alpha   90.00
_cell.angle_beta   90.00
_cell.angle_gamma   90.00
#
_symmetry.space_group_name_H-M   'P 1'
#
loop_
_entity.id
_entity.type
_entity.pdbx_description
1 polymer ?
#
loop_
_entity_poly.entity_id
_entity_poly.type
_entity_poly.pdbx_seq_one_letter_code
_entity_poly.pdbx_strand_id
1 'polypeptide(L)'
;MTFSVEEKTLLGIGALDAFLLLIFIIHFTIVYLLAQKNISQYGTFSSSSSTRSSSNEIELQNNGDNNNQDVYDATIKGNYSNPSSSSATDKDMNYIDFLTKRQFRIILVESVACLVIFELLILVLVMFDKLHIAAGVIIMFFVAALHWVSMIMPSNSSIIRSTLKMNAIKKWAHRVSWKIYNGKKQSHYGYWIGLFVILVAVLALNIVLEGTCEDELVLIDTRIMRRFMKASCATTGLPCFVYLTLNEHPHSSIIANFHTALESGVDVPTPTCVYDNTSRTEVAQYLHSATGNHYKMPIEVIRYVNWVHIEDLTPDTVYYFRCGSDKYGYSEERKFRTASDNPHSNFTFIVGGDVDVGDTANRISSVGAKQEPAFAMVGGDLAYDHAQYSCYRIVDKWLNNWQTRMITPSGLTIPIIASIGNHEVIGDYEASKDRVPFFLRYFPQMNKVDDNPSHVDDRLSYNPVSIGGANGTVIFNLDSGHASSMSVQRDWMQQQLDSKYVNTKLRFSIYHVPMYPTYRLYENTRSANVRDNWLSLFDTYKFNIGFENHDHAYKRTKPMHNNQVVDLENNTSNTTSTVYIGDGAWGVSLRPLPDSRWYQSFSKATNYITKISIDNQNSIITYESIDDNDQTFDSGTIKF
;
A
#
# COMPACT_ATOMS: atom_id res chain seq x y z
N MET A 1 9.26 25.82 -4.15
CA MET A 1 9.21 25.19 -2.83
C MET A 1 8.52 23.85 -3.01
N THR A 2 9.27 22.77 -2.87
CA THR A 2 8.76 21.39 -2.91
C THR A 2 8.28 21.05 -1.51
N PHE A 3 6.96 21.00 -1.30
CA PHE A 3 6.36 20.53 -0.05
C PHE A 3 6.82 19.10 0.27
N SER A 4 7.05 18.78 1.55
CA SER A 4 7.34 17.40 2.01
C SER A 4 6.16 16.46 1.71
N VAL A 5 6.36 15.15 1.79
CA VAL A 5 5.27 14.17 1.64
C VAL A 5 4.20 14.41 2.72
N GLU A 6 4.58 14.72 3.97
CA GLU A 6 3.62 15.09 5.02
C GLU A 6 2.93 16.44 4.76
N GLU A 7 3.63 17.42 4.20
CA GLU A 7 3.05 18.72 3.88
C GLU A 7 2.11 18.64 2.67
N LYS A 8 2.43 17.83 1.66
CA LYS A 8 1.54 17.49 0.54
C LYS A 8 0.35 16.66 1.00
N THR A 9 0.57 15.77 1.98
CA THR A 9 -0.49 15.03 2.67
C THR A 9 -1.45 15.98 3.37
N LEU A 10 -0.93 16.94 4.12
CA LEU A 10 -1.71 18.00 4.76
C LEU A 10 -2.36 18.96 3.75
N LEU A 11 -1.77 19.18 2.58
CA LEU A 11 -2.34 19.98 1.50
C LEU A 11 -3.41 19.24 0.70
N GLY A 12 -3.26 17.93 0.48
CA GLY A 12 -4.21 17.06 -0.22
C GLY A 12 -5.42 16.75 0.65
N ILE A 13 -5.17 16.35 1.90
CA ILE A 13 -6.18 16.32 2.96
C ILE A 13 -6.76 17.73 3.13
N GLY A 14 -5.93 18.78 3.13
CA GLY A 14 -6.40 20.16 3.23
C GLY A 14 -7.25 20.63 2.05
N ALA A 15 -7.02 20.14 0.83
CA ALA A 15 -7.79 20.48 -0.37
C ALA A 15 -9.09 19.66 -0.44
N LEU A 16 -9.04 18.38 -0.07
CA LEU A 16 -10.20 17.53 0.12
C LEU A 16 -11.07 18.07 1.26
N ASP A 17 -10.46 18.41 2.40
CA ASP A 17 -11.11 19.07 3.53
C ASP A 17 -11.62 20.45 3.14
N ALA A 18 -10.92 21.24 2.33
CA ALA A 18 -11.43 22.53 1.84
C ALA A 18 -12.61 22.36 0.89
N PHE A 19 -12.62 21.33 0.05
CA PHE A 19 -13.73 20.99 -0.84
C PHE A 19 -14.92 20.46 -0.05
N LEU A 20 -14.69 19.57 0.92
CA LEU A 20 -15.68 19.05 1.85
C LEU A 20 -16.20 20.16 2.78
N LEU A 21 -15.34 21.10 3.18
CA LEU A 21 -15.69 22.31 3.92
C LEU A 21 -16.50 23.26 3.04
N LEU A 22 -16.22 23.38 1.75
CA LEU A 22 -17.03 24.17 0.82
C LEU A 22 -18.41 23.53 0.63
N ILE A 23 -18.48 22.21 0.44
CA ILE A 23 -19.75 21.45 0.41
C ILE A 23 -20.49 21.64 1.72
N PHE A 24 -19.79 21.51 2.86
CA PHE A 24 -20.33 21.76 4.19
C PHE A 24 -20.82 23.20 4.32
N ILE A 25 -20.08 24.21 3.88
CA ILE A 25 -20.47 25.63 3.95
C ILE A 25 -21.69 25.88 3.05
N ILE A 26 -21.74 25.34 1.84
CA ILE A 26 -22.87 25.50 0.92
C ILE A 26 -24.11 24.80 1.51
N HIS A 27 -23.96 23.56 1.94
CA HIS A 27 -25.02 22.78 2.59
C HIS A 27 -25.50 23.49 3.86
N PHE A 28 -24.58 23.90 4.72
CA PHE A 28 -24.82 24.69 5.92
C PHE A 28 -25.51 26.00 5.60
N THR A 29 -25.08 26.73 4.58
CA THR A 29 -25.71 27.99 4.16
C THR A 29 -27.13 27.76 3.69
N ILE A 30 -27.37 26.74 2.86
CA ILE A 30 -28.70 26.36 2.40
C ILE A 30 -29.58 25.97 3.60
N VAL A 31 -29.08 25.11 4.47
CA VAL A 31 -29.76 24.63 5.69
C VAL A 31 -30.06 25.79 6.64
N TYR A 32 -29.10 26.69 6.85
CA TYR A 32 -29.22 27.88 7.68
C TYR A 32 -30.24 28.85 7.12
N LEU A 33 -30.22 29.12 5.81
CA LEU A 33 -31.19 30.00 5.13
C LEU A 33 -32.60 29.41 5.13
N LEU A 34 -32.74 28.09 4.90
CA LEU A 34 -34.02 27.37 5.00
C LEU A 34 -34.58 27.44 6.43
N ALA A 35 -33.72 27.22 7.43
CA ALA A 35 -34.13 27.31 8.82
C ALA A 35 -34.42 28.75 9.26
N GLN A 36 -33.68 29.74 8.77
CA GLN A 36 -33.94 31.16 9.03
C GLN A 36 -35.30 31.58 8.46
N LYS A 37 -35.65 31.14 7.24
CA LYS A 37 -36.96 31.38 6.63
C LYS A 37 -38.09 30.81 7.49
N ASN A 38 -37.96 29.57 7.97
CA ASN A 38 -38.97 28.94 8.82
C ASN A 38 -39.05 29.58 10.21
N ILE A 39 -37.93 29.88 10.85
CA ILE A 39 -37.89 30.56 12.16
C ILE A 39 -38.43 31.99 12.07
N SER A 40 -38.35 32.65 10.91
CA SER A 40 -38.95 33.98 10.70
C SER A 40 -40.46 33.93 10.53
N GLN A 41 -40.99 32.92 9.81
CA GLN A 41 -42.43 32.68 9.66
C GLN A 41 -43.07 32.18 10.97
N TYR A 42 -42.33 31.43 11.79
CA TYR A 42 -42.81 30.84 13.04
C TYR A 42 -42.20 31.47 14.30
N GLY A 43 -41.67 32.70 14.23
CA GLY A 43 -40.92 33.29 15.34
C GLY A 43 -40.89 34.81 15.37
N THR A 44 -41.94 35.45 14.87
CA THR A 44 -42.23 36.87 15.10
C THR A 44 -43.49 37.00 15.96
N PHE A 45 -43.37 37.66 17.11
CA PHE A 45 -44.50 38.21 17.84
C PHE A 45 -44.77 39.57 17.19
N SER A 46 -45.88 39.75 16.46
CA SER A 46 -46.25 41.10 16.02
C SER A 46 -46.75 41.86 17.24
N SER A 47 -45.88 42.63 17.90
CA SER A 47 -46.32 43.61 18.87
C SER A 47 -46.91 44.81 18.13
N SER A 48 -48.24 44.86 18.05
CA SER A 48 -48.94 46.12 17.82
C SER A 48 -48.74 47.01 19.04
N SER A 49 -47.98 48.10 18.85
CA SER A 49 -48.00 49.37 19.60
C SER A 49 -48.10 49.32 21.13
N SER A 50 -46.96 49.55 21.82
CA SER A 50 -46.76 50.70 22.72
C SER A 50 -45.57 50.50 23.68
N THR A 51 -44.68 51.50 23.69
CA THR A 51 -43.78 51.99 24.76
C THR A 51 -43.01 51.03 25.71
N ARG A 52 -41.67 51.10 25.59
CA ARG A 52 -40.58 51.01 26.61
C ARG A 52 -40.83 50.15 27.88
N SER A 53 -40.10 49.03 28.02
CA SER A 53 -38.92 48.86 28.92
C SER A 53 -38.47 47.39 28.99
N SER A 54 -37.19 47.19 29.33
CA SER A 54 -36.58 46.00 29.96
C SER A 54 -36.65 44.62 29.26
N SER A 55 -35.48 44.15 28.83
CA SER A 55 -35.00 42.75 28.89
C SER A 55 -36.06 41.63 28.87
N ASN A 56 -36.38 41.12 27.67
CA ASN A 56 -37.07 39.85 27.50
C ASN A 56 -36.06 38.72 27.30
N GLU A 57 -35.34 38.35 28.36
CA GLU A 57 -34.79 36.99 28.47
C GLU A 57 -35.84 36.08 29.12
N ILE A 58 -35.82 34.81 28.71
CA ILE A 58 -36.79 33.78 29.07
C ILE A 58 -36.39 33.19 30.42
N GLU A 59 -37.26 33.28 31.43
CA GLU A 59 -37.05 32.64 32.74
C GLU A 59 -37.41 31.14 32.67
N LEU A 60 -36.45 30.29 33.01
CA LEU A 60 -36.64 28.84 33.19
C LEU A 60 -37.29 28.60 34.55
N GLN A 61 -38.54 28.11 34.58
CA GLN A 61 -39.10 27.58 35.82
C GLN A 61 -38.49 26.21 36.12
N ASN A 62 -37.62 26.18 37.12
CA ASN A 62 -37.07 24.98 37.71
C ASN A 62 -38.15 24.36 38.61
N ASN A 63 -38.94 23.42 38.10
CA ASN A 63 -39.81 22.60 38.94
C ASN A 63 -38.93 21.51 39.57
N GLY A 64 -38.53 21.75 40.82
CA GLY A 64 -37.91 20.73 41.64
C GLY A 64 -38.85 19.54 41.80
N ASP A 65 -38.43 18.40 41.26
CA ASP A 65 -38.40 17.14 42.00
C ASP A 65 -37.42 16.17 41.33
N ASN A 66 -36.60 15.54 42.16
CA ASN A 66 -35.49 14.67 41.78
C ASN A 66 -35.93 13.51 40.87
N ASN A 67 -35.40 13.49 39.64
CA ASN A 67 -34.65 12.36 39.05
C ASN A 67 -34.24 12.69 37.61
N ASN A 68 -32.95 12.50 37.32
CA ASN A 68 -32.29 12.60 36.01
C ASN A 68 -33.22 12.49 34.79
N GLN A 69 -33.44 13.61 34.11
CA GLN A 69 -33.71 13.65 32.67
C GLN A 69 -33.42 15.06 32.15
N ASP A 70 -32.43 15.19 31.26
CA ASP A 70 -32.22 16.40 30.47
C ASP A 70 -33.42 16.60 29.54
N VAL A 71 -34.43 17.33 30.02
CA VAL A 71 -35.60 17.70 29.23
C VAL A 71 -35.28 18.97 28.45
N TYR A 72 -34.88 18.82 27.19
CA TYR A 72 -34.85 19.90 26.21
C TYR A 72 -36.29 20.31 25.87
N ASP A 73 -36.90 21.18 26.68
CA ASP A 73 -38.32 21.51 26.56
C ASP A 73 -38.58 22.78 25.73
N ALA A 74 -39.60 22.71 24.87
CA ALA A 74 -40.11 23.83 24.09
C ALA A 74 -40.96 24.74 25.00
N THR A 75 -40.64 26.03 25.07
CA THR A 75 -41.37 26.96 25.93
C THR A 75 -42.66 27.44 25.24
N ILE A 76 -43.83 27.15 25.83
CA ILE A 76 -45.09 27.82 25.49
C ILE A 76 -45.19 29.09 26.33
N LYS A 77 -45.28 30.28 25.72
CA LYS A 77 -45.84 31.44 26.42
C LYS A 77 -47.33 31.55 26.09
N GLY A 78 -48.16 31.29 27.11
CA GLY A 78 -49.60 31.56 27.09
C GLY A 78 -50.35 30.63 28.04
N ASN A 79 -50.98 31.20 29.07
CA ASN A 79 -51.97 30.50 29.90
C ASN A 79 -53.10 29.99 29.00
N TYR A 80 -53.13 28.68 28.72
CA TYR A 80 -54.29 28.02 28.15
C TYR A 80 -55.11 27.40 29.27
N SER A 81 -56.04 28.19 29.82
CA SER A 81 -57.31 27.64 30.27
C SER A 81 -58.07 27.08 29.04
N ASN A 82 -58.72 25.94 29.24
CA ASN A 82 -59.59 25.23 28.28
C ASN A 82 -60.29 26.14 27.24
N PRO A 83 -60.22 25.85 25.93
CA PRO A 83 -61.05 26.55 24.96
C PRO A 83 -62.38 25.82 24.80
N SER A 84 -63.33 26.14 25.67
CA SER A 84 -64.73 26.27 25.25
C SER A 84 -64.98 27.70 24.77
N SER A 85 -64.25 28.15 23.76
CA SER A 85 -64.63 29.32 22.94
C SER A 85 -63.63 29.54 21.82
N SER A 86 -64.20 29.71 20.63
CA SER A 86 -63.57 30.06 19.38
C SER A 86 -62.98 31.48 19.41
N SER A 87 -61.68 31.64 19.18
CA SER A 87 -61.13 32.85 18.52
C SER A 87 -59.63 32.81 18.21
N ALA A 88 -58.83 31.92 18.81
CA ALA A 88 -57.43 31.77 18.37
C ALA A 88 -57.38 30.91 17.10
N THR A 89 -57.25 31.54 15.94
CA THR A 89 -57.05 30.80 14.69
C THR A 89 -55.66 30.17 14.67
N ASP A 90 -55.52 29.02 14.02
CA ASP A 90 -54.31 28.18 13.93
C ASP A 90 -53.05 28.91 13.36
N LYS A 91 -53.19 30.19 13.00
CA LYS A 91 -52.15 31.10 12.49
C LYS A 91 -51.36 31.86 13.58
N ASP A 92 -51.82 31.88 14.84
CA ASP A 92 -51.28 32.79 15.87
C ASP A 92 -50.24 32.16 16.82
N MET A 93 -49.87 30.89 16.63
CA MET A 93 -48.90 30.21 17.52
C MET A 93 -47.62 29.79 16.80
N ASN A 94 -46.54 30.43 17.23
CA ASN A 94 -45.20 30.35 16.68
C ASN A 94 -44.31 29.50 17.61
N TYR A 95 -44.01 28.26 17.20
CA TYR A 95 -43.26 27.27 18.01
C TYR A 95 -41.81 27.13 17.55
N ILE A 96 -40.88 27.07 18.52
CA ILE A 96 -39.48 26.70 18.31
C ILE A 96 -39.19 25.51 19.22
N ASP A 97 -38.68 24.41 18.66
CA ASP A 97 -38.38 23.16 19.38
C ASP A 97 -37.18 23.27 20.36
N PHE A 98 -36.54 24.44 20.43
CA PHE A 98 -35.33 24.71 21.18
C PHE A 98 -35.53 26.01 21.99
N LEU A 99 -34.92 26.10 23.18
CA LEU A 99 -35.11 27.24 24.09
C LEU A 99 -34.74 28.57 23.42
N THR A 100 -33.76 28.54 22.49
CA THR A 100 -33.39 29.71 21.71
C THR A 100 -33.05 29.38 20.25
N LYS A 101 -33.18 30.38 19.36
CA LYS A 101 -32.68 30.31 17.98
C LYS A 101 -31.19 29.98 17.92
N ARG A 102 -30.42 30.42 18.93
CA ARG A 102 -28.98 30.15 19.05
C ARG A 102 -28.71 28.66 19.30
N GLN A 103 -29.43 28.04 20.24
CA GLN A 103 -29.28 26.61 20.54
C GLN A 103 -29.67 25.73 19.37
N PHE A 104 -30.78 26.04 18.69
CA PHE A 104 -31.16 25.33 17.47
C PHE A 104 -30.04 25.37 16.42
N ARG A 105 -29.43 26.55 16.20
CA ARG A 105 -28.32 26.70 15.25
C ARG A 105 -27.11 25.86 15.66
N ILE A 106 -26.73 25.89 16.93
CA ILE A 106 -25.59 25.10 17.45
C ILE A 106 -25.82 23.61 17.18
N ILE A 107 -26.97 23.08 17.61
CA ILE A 107 -27.30 21.65 17.47
C ILE A 107 -27.41 21.25 15.99
N LEU A 108 -27.94 22.12 15.15
CA LEU A 108 -28.00 21.89 13.71
C LEU A 108 -26.61 21.80 13.09
N VAL A 109 -25.71 22.74 13.41
CA VAL A 109 -24.31 22.74 12.96
C VAL A 109 -23.61 21.45 13.38
N GLU A 110 -23.67 21.12 14.67
CA GLU A 110 -23.04 19.92 15.24
C GLU A 110 -23.58 18.66 14.56
N SER A 111 -24.89 18.55 14.36
CA SER A 111 -25.49 17.39 13.70
C SER A 111 -25.04 17.22 12.25
N VAL A 112 -24.87 18.31 11.51
CA VAL A 112 -24.38 18.27 10.12
C VAL A 112 -22.89 17.89 10.10
N ALA A 113 -22.08 18.42 11.02
CA ALA A 113 -20.67 18.05 11.12
C ALA A 113 -20.51 16.55 11.42
N CYS A 114 -21.27 16.02 12.38
CA CYS A 114 -21.30 14.58 12.68
C CYS A 114 -21.73 13.73 11.49
N LEU A 115 -22.75 14.18 10.73
CA LEU A 115 -23.16 13.51 9.50
C LEU A 115 -22.01 13.46 8.49
N VAL A 116 -21.37 14.60 8.21
CA VAL A 116 -20.26 14.67 7.23
C VAL A 116 -19.12 13.74 7.63
N ILE A 117 -18.70 13.76 8.90
CA ILE A 117 -17.63 12.87 9.39
C ILE A 117 -18.03 11.40 9.21
N PHE A 118 -19.27 11.05 9.52
CA PHE A 118 -19.78 9.69 9.32
C PHE A 118 -19.78 9.28 7.84
N GLU A 119 -20.32 10.13 6.96
CA GLU A 119 -20.36 9.88 5.52
C GLU A 119 -18.94 9.71 4.94
N LEU A 120 -17.98 10.54 5.38
CA LEU A 120 -16.58 10.43 4.97
C LEU A 120 -15.95 9.12 5.43
N LEU A 121 -16.22 8.69 6.67
CA LEU A 121 -15.74 7.42 7.18
C LEU A 121 -16.26 6.26 6.32
N ILE A 122 -17.54 6.25 5.98
CA ILE A 122 -18.12 5.21 5.12
C ILE A 122 -17.53 5.27 3.70
N LEU A 123 -17.35 6.47 3.15
CA LEU A 123 -16.73 6.67 1.84
C LEU A 123 -15.31 6.09 1.80
N VAL A 124 -14.47 6.37 2.82
CA VAL A 124 -13.11 5.82 2.93
C VAL A 124 -13.15 4.28 2.91
N LEU A 125 -14.08 3.67 3.64
CA LEU A 125 -14.23 2.22 3.63
C LEU A 125 -14.60 1.67 2.24
N VAL A 126 -15.42 2.38 1.48
CA VAL A 126 -15.78 2.00 0.10
C VAL A 126 -14.59 2.21 -0.86
N MET A 127 -13.87 3.32 -0.73
CA MET A 127 -12.72 3.65 -1.58
C MET A 127 -11.65 2.56 -1.56
N PHE A 128 -11.38 1.97 -0.38
CA PHE A 128 -10.35 0.96 -0.16
C PHE A 128 -10.88 -0.49 -0.14
N ASP A 129 -12.05 -0.74 -0.76
CA ASP A 129 -12.69 -2.06 -0.84
C ASP A 129 -12.89 -2.76 0.53
N LYS A 130 -12.96 -2.00 1.64
CA LYS A 130 -13.26 -2.52 2.99
C LYS A 130 -14.76 -2.65 3.24
N LEU A 131 -15.56 -1.92 2.48
CA LEU A 131 -17.01 -2.01 2.46
C LEU A 131 -17.51 -2.06 1.02
N HIS A 132 -18.36 -3.02 0.71
CA HIS A 132 -18.96 -3.14 -0.62
C HIS A 132 -19.76 -1.87 -0.98
N ILE A 133 -19.59 -1.34 -2.19
CA ILE A 133 -20.21 -0.09 -2.63
C ILE A 133 -21.72 -0.04 -2.38
N ALA A 134 -22.45 -1.12 -2.66
CA ALA A 134 -23.89 -1.18 -2.42
C ALA A 134 -24.24 -1.00 -0.92
N ALA A 135 -23.44 -1.59 -0.02
CA ALA A 135 -23.65 -1.44 1.41
C ALA A 135 -23.32 -0.01 1.87
N GLY A 136 -22.20 0.55 1.38
CA GLY A 136 -21.82 1.94 1.64
C GLY A 136 -22.91 2.92 1.21
N VAL A 137 -23.38 2.81 -0.05
CA VAL A 137 -24.45 3.64 -0.61
C VAL A 137 -25.73 3.52 0.23
N ILE A 138 -26.16 2.30 0.60
CA ILE A 138 -27.38 2.12 1.40
C ILE A 138 -27.25 2.79 2.78
N ILE A 139 -26.13 2.58 3.47
CA ILE A 139 -25.88 3.15 4.81
C ILE A 139 -25.86 4.68 4.73
N MET A 140 -25.07 5.23 3.83
CA MET A 140 -24.94 6.67 3.59
C MET A 140 -26.29 7.29 3.21
N PHE A 141 -27.03 6.66 2.30
CA PHE A 141 -28.36 7.12 1.90
C PHE A 141 -29.34 7.14 3.06
N PHE A 142 -29.36 6.05 3.84
CA PHE A 142 -30.28 5.93 4.97
C PHE A 142 -29.97 6.97 6.05
N VAL A 143 -28.70 7.13 6.42
CA VAL A 143 -28.28 8.08 7.46
C VAL A 143 -28.49 9.53 7.01
N ALA A 144 -28.11 9.87 5.77
CA ALA A 144 -28.38 11.18 5.19
C ALA A 144 -29.89 11.48 5.11
N ALA A 145 -30.72 10.53 4.65
CA ALA A 145 -32.17 10.71 4.59
C ALA A 145 -32.81 10.84 5.98
N LEU A 146 -32.38 10.01 6.94
CA LEU A 146 -32.88 10.07 8.30
C LEU A 146 -32.51 11.39 8.97
N HIS A 147 -31.27 11.85 8.81
CA HIS A 147 -30.82 13.15 9.28
C HIS A 147 -31.64 14.28 8.63
N TRP A 148 -31.80 14.25 7.32
CA TRP A 148 -32.53 15.27 6.56
C TRP A 148 -33.99 15.40 7.02
N VAL A 149 -34.71 14.28 7.14
CA VAL A 149 -36.10 14.29 7.61
C VAL A 149 -36.17 14.70 9.08
N SER A 150 -35.20 14.30 9.91
CA SER A 150 -35.17 14.61 11.34
C SER A 150 -34.91 16.10 11.61
N MET A 151 -33.85 16.65 11.02
CA MET A 151 -33.26 17.94 11.39
C MET A 151 -33.56 19.07 10.39
N ILE A 152 -33.74 18.76 9.10
CA ILE A 152 -33.86 19.77 8.03
C ILE A 152 -35.31 20.03 7.64
N MET A 153 -36.10 18.99 7.44
CA MET A 153 -37.51 19.13 7.09
C MET A 153 -38.31 19.70 8.28
N PRO A 154 -39.07 20.79 8.10
CA PRO A 154 -39.84 21.37 9.21
C PRO A 154 -41.09 20.55 9.53
N SER A 155 -41.38 20.43 10.82
CA SER A 155 -42.70 19.99 11.33
C SER A 155 -43.68 21.16 11.29
N ASN A 156 -44.98 20.90 11.13
CA ASN A 156 -46.00 21.95 11.29
C ASN A 156 -46.37 22.17 12.77
N SER A 157 -47.04 23.28 13.07
CA SER A 157 -47.48 23.66 14.42
C SER A 157 -48.37 22.60 15.09
N SER A 158 -49.24 21.95 14.31
CA SER A 158 -50.18 20.92 14.79
C SER A 158 -49.46 19.68 15.35
N ILE A 159 -48.50 19.10 14.60
CA ILE A 159 -47.78 17.91 15.04
C ILE A 159 -46.80 18.21 16.17
N ILE A 160 -46.23 19.43 16.20
CA ILE A 160 -45.39 19.87 17.30
C ILE A 160 -46.20 19.85 18.59
N ARG A 161 -47.39 20.46 18.59
CA ARG A 161 -48.27 20.56 19.76
C ARG A 161 -48.70 19.19 20.30
N SER A 162 -49.11 18.28 19.42
CA SER A 162 -49.60 16.95 19.83
C SER A 162 -48.52 16.06 20.45
N THR A 163 -47.25 16.36 20.20
CA THR A 163 -46.11 15.54 20.63
C THR A 163 -45.31 16.15 21.79
N LEU A 164 -45.67 17.34 22.29
CA LEU A 164 -44.92 18.07 23.32
C LEU A 164 -44.70 17.25 24.60
N LYS A 165 -45.76 16.62 25.10
CA LYS A 165 -45.76 15.82 26.33
C LYS A 165 -45.22 14.40 26.16
N MET A 166 -44.81 14.02 24.94
CA MET A 166 -44.22 12.72 24.68
C MET A 166 -42.75 12.70 25.10
N ASN A 167 -42.26 11.55 25.52
CA ASN A 167 -40.82 11.36 25.71
C ASN A 167 -40.06 11.58 24.38
N ALA A 168 -38.76 11.88 24.48
CA ALA A 168 -37.95 12.31 23.33
C ALA A 168 -38.02 11.35 22.13
N ILE A 169 -37.94 10.04 22.38
CA ILE A 169 -37.94 9.01 21.32
C ILE A 169 -39.31 8.94 20.63
N LYS A 170 -40.41 8.88 21.38
CA LYS A 170 -41.77 8.85 20.81
C LYS A 170 -42.09 10.15 20.08
N LYS A 171 -41.68 11.29 20.64
CA LYS A 171 -41.80 12.63 20.03
C LYS A 171 -41.10 12.66 18.67
N TRP A 172 -39.85 12.24 18.61
CA TRP A 172 -39.07 12.15 17.38
C TRP A 172 -39.73 11.23 16.34
N ALA A 173 -40.05 9.99 16.72
CA ALA A 173 -40.62 9.00 15.80
C ALA A 173 -41.96 9.43 15.20
N HIS A 174 -42.83 10.04 16.02
CA HIS A 174 -44.14 10.52 15.58
C HIS A 174 -44.02 11.71 14.61
N ARG A 175 -43.04 12.60 14.84
CA ARG A 175 -42.76 13.75 13.96
C ARG A 175 -42.14 13.33 12.64
N VAL A 176 -41.14 12.43 12.67
CA VAL A 176 -40.51 11.88 11.45
C VAL A 176 -41.55 11.16 10.59
N SER A 177 -42.37 10.29 11.19
CA SER A 177 -43.46 9.61 10.49
C SER A 177 -44.44 10.59 9.83
N TRP A 178 -44.80 11.67 10.54
CA TRP A 178 -45.66 12.71 9.99
C TRP A 178 -45.04 13.43 8.79
N LYS A 179 -43.75 13.77 8.86
CA LYS A 179 -43.00 14.42 7.76
C LYS A 179 -42.92 13.53 6.53
N ILE A 180 -42.69 12.22 6.71
CA ILE A 180 -42.68 11.24 5.62
C ILE A 180 -44.06 11.16 4.96
N TYR A 181 -45.13 11.04 5.76
CA TYR A 181 -46.49 10.90 5.24
C TYR A 181 -47.01 12.17 4.54
N ASN A 182 -46.79 13.34 5.14
CA ASN A 182 -47.29 14.63 4.63
C ASN A 182 -46.31 15.35 3.70
N GLY A 183 -45.11 14.81 3.50
CA GLY A 183 -44.05 15.39 2.68
C GLY A 183 -44.41 15.56 1.20
N LYS A 184 -45.48 14.90 0.71
CA LYS A 184 -45.97 15.03 -0.67
C LYS A 184 -46.70 16.34 -0.95
N LYS A 185 -46.96 17.18 0.07
CA LYS A 185 -47.59 18.49 -0.11
C LYS A 185 -46.65 19.46 -0.83
N GLN A 186 -47.22 20.35 -1.65
CA GLN A 186 -46.46 21.27 -2.49
C GLN A 186 -45.50 22.19 -1.71
N SER A 187 -45.82 22.50 -0.46
CA SER A 187 -44.97 23.27 0.47
C SER A 187 -43.65 22.57 0.85
N HIS A 188 -43.50 21.27 0.59
CA HIS A 188 -42.33 20.48 0.97
C HIS A 188 -41.46 20.01 -0.22
N TYR A 189 -41.85 20.29 -1.48
CA TYR A 189 -41.10 19.82 -2.66
C TYR A 189 -39.63 20.27 -2.67
N GLY A 190 -39.33 21.51 -2.26
CA GLY A 190 -37.96 22.00 -2.21
C GLY A 190 -37.03 21.18 -1.30
N TYR A 191 -37.55 20.63 -0.19
CA TYR A 191 -36.77 19.80 0.73
C TYR A 191 -36.50 18.41 0.13
N TRP A 192 -37.45 17.84 -0.59
CA TRP A 192 -37.25 16.55 -1.27
C TRP A 192 -36.32 16.67 -2.47
N ILE A 193 -36.38 17.77 -3.21
CA ILE A 193 -35.41 18.08 -4.28
C ILE A 193 -34.00 18.23 -3.68
N GLY A 194 -33.87 18.96 -2.56
CA GLY A 194 -32.58 19.09 -1.87
C GLY A 194 -32.02 17.75 -1.40
N LEU A 195 -32.85 16.89 -0.79
CA LEU A 195 -32.46 15.53 -0.40
C LEU A 195 -32.03 14.71 -1.62
N PHE A 196 -32.81 14.75 -2.71
CA PHE A 196 -32.48 14.03 -3.93
C PHE A 196 -31.11 14.42 -4.49
N VAL A 197 -30.81 15.72 -4.55
CA VAL A 197 -29.49 16.21 -5.01
C VAL A 197 -28.36 15.67 -4.14
N ILE A 198 -28.53 15.66 -2.81
CA ILE A 198 -27.52 15.12 -1.87
C ILE A 198 -27.33 13.62 -2.08
N LEU A 199 -28.42 12.86 -2.17
CA LEU A 199 -28.34 11.42 -2.40
C LEU A 199 -27.66 11.10 -3.74
N VAL A 200 -27.97 11.85 -4.81
CA VAL A 200 -27.29 11.72 -6.10
C VAL A 200 -25.80 12.03 -5.99
N ALA A 201 -25.42 13.07 -5.25
CA ALA A 201 -24.01 13.41 -5.04
C ALA A 201 -23.26 12.32 -4.25
N VAL A 202 -23.85 11.79 -3.19
CA VAL A 202 -23.31 10.66 -2.41
C VAL A 202 -23.09 9.44 -3.31
N LEU A 203 -24.09 9.10 -4.13
CA LEU A 203 -23.99 7.97 -5.06
C LEU A 203 -22.87 8.19 -6.09
N ALA A 204 -22.82 9.37 -6.69
CA ALA A 204 -21.80 9.70 -7.69
C ALA A 204 -20.39 9.60 -7.10
N LEU A 205 -20.18 10.12 -5.89
CA LEU A 205 -18.87 10.09 -5.23
C LEU A 205 -18.42 8.66 -4.90
N ASN A 206 -19.32 7.83 -4.37
CA ASN A 206 -19.04 6.41 -4.11
C ASN A 206 -18.67 5.66 -5.39
N ILE A 207 -19.38 5.90 -6.51
CA ILE A 207 -19.10 5.25 -7.79
C ILE A 207 -17.76 5.71 -8.37
N VAL A 208 -17.49 7.01 -8.34
CA VAL A 208 -16.29 7.58 -8.97
C VAL A 208 -15.01 7.17 -8.23
N LEU A 209 -15.07 7.10 -6.89
CA LEU A 209 -13.92 6.81 -6.04
C LEU A 209 -13.79 5.32 -5.63
N GLU A 210 -14.69 4.45 -6.09
CA GLU A 210 -14.62 3.02 -5.80
C GLU A 210 -13.29 2.41 -6.29
N GLY A 211 -12.65 1.61 -5.43
CA GLY A 211 -11.43 0.90 -5.75
C GLY A 211 -10.29 1.84 -6.15
N THR A 212 -10.16 2.94 -5.41
CA THR A 212 -9.09 3.92 -5.63
C THR A 212 -7.73 3.24 -5.45
N CYS A 213 -6.81 3.51 -6.36
CA CYS A 213 -5.39 3.35 -6.13
C CYS A 213 -4.80 4.71 -5.79
N GLU A 214 -4.19 4.81 -4.62
CA GLU A 214 -3.47 6.01 -4.19
C GLU A 214 -1.99 5.70 -4.02
N ASP A 215 -1.17 6.70 -4.31
CA ASP A 215 0.24 6.68 -3.97
C ASP A 215 0.63 8.09 -3.47
N GLU A 216 1.18 8.18 -2.26
CA GLU A 216 1.45 9.45 -1.56
C GLU A 216 0.28 10.46 -1.63
N LEU A 217 -0.96 9.98 -1.50
CA LEU A 217 -2.21 10.75 -1.58
C LEU A 217 -2.46 11.43 -2.94
N VAL A 218 -1.74 11.00 -3.96
CA VAL A 218 -2.07 11.28 -5.34
C VAL A 218 -3.01 10.19 -5.82
N LEU A 219 -4.21 10.59 -6.25
CA LEU A 219 -5.14 9.71 -6.93
C LEU A 219 -4.49 9.26 -8.25
N ILE A 220 -4.07 7.99 -8.31
CA ILE A 220 -3.46 7.41 -9.51
C ILE A 220 -4.57 7.04 -10.49
N ASP A 221 -5.46 6.14 -10.05
CA ASP A 221 -6.64 5.75 -10.82
C ASP A 221 -7.75 5.18 -9.90
N THR A 222 -8.95 5.06 -10.46
CA THR A 222 -10.10 4.43 -9.81
C THR A 222 -10.61 3.28 -10.66
N ARG A 223 -11.46 2.41 -10.08
CA ARG A 223 -12.01 1.24 -10.79
C ARG A 223 -12.75 1.64 -12.07
N ILE A 224 -13.47 2.77 -12.07
CA ILE A 224 -14.15 3.25 -13.27
C ILE A 224 -13.17 3.75 -14.32
N MET A 225 -12.10 4.45 -13.93
CA MET A 225 -11.07 4.93 -14.86
C MET A 225 -10.38 3.76 -15.54
N ARG A 226 -10.00 2.72 -14.78
CA ARG A 226 -9.30 1.53 -15.29
C ARG A 226 -10.10 0.76 -16.34
N ARG A 227 -11.43 0.81 -16.32
CA ARG A 227 -12.29 0.22 -17.37
C ARG A 227 -12.11 0.87 -18.75
N PHE A 228 -11.67 2.13 -18.80
CA PHE A 228 -11.42 2.86 -20.05
C PHE A 228 -9.92 2.92 -20.41
N MET A 229 -9.05 2.40 -19.54
CA MET A 229 -7.62 2.32 -19.80
C MET A 229 -7.27 1.06 -20.60
N LYS A 230 -6.14 1.10 -21.31
CA LYS A 230 -5.61 -0.09 -21.96
C LYS A 230 -5.19 -1.11 -20.90
N ALA A 231 -5.66 -2.34 -21.07
CA ALA A 231 -5.25 -3.47 -20.25
C ALA A 231 -3.74 -3.72 -20.42
N SER A 232 -3.04 -3.96 -19.31
CA SER A 232 -1.60 -4.17 -19.31
C SER A 232 -1.21 -5.44 -20.07
N CYS A 233 -2.09 -6.45 -20.08
CA CYS A 233 -2.00 -7.59 -21.01
C CYS A 233 -3.28 -7.68 -21.80
N ALA A 234 -3.21 -7.16 -23.02
CA ALA A 234 -4.37 -6.93 -23.87
C ALA A 234 -4.80 -8.17 -24.67
N THR A 235 -3.86 -9.07 -24.97
CA THR A 235 -4.15 -10.23 -25.82
C THR A 235 -4.41 -11.46 -24.96
N THR A 236 -5.62 -12.01 -25.09
CA THR A 236 -6.07 -13.20 -24.37
C THR A 236 -5.11 -14.37 -24.56
N GLY A 237 -4.67 -14.96 -23.46
CA GLY A 237 -3.83 -16.16 -23.38
C GLY A 237 -2.35 -15.95 -23.74
N LEU A 238 -2.00 -14.85 -24.40
CA LEU A 238 -0.60 -14.57 -24.71
C LEU A 238 0.19 -14.16 -23.46
N PRO A 239 1.46 -14.60 -23.34
CA PRO A 239 2.37 -14.17 -22.29
C PRO A 239 2.62 -12.67 -22.29
N CYS A 240 2.68 -12.10 -21.10
CA CYS A 240 3.17 -10.75 -20.82
C CYS A 240 4.02 -10.76 -19.55
N PHE A 241 4.82 -9.71 -19.32
CA PHE A 241 5.70 -9.60 -18.16
C PHE A 241 6.56 -10.85 -17.96
N VAL A 242 7.49 -11.10 -18.90
CA VAL A 242 8.37 -12.28 -18.82
C VAL A 242 9.63 -11.91 -18.04
N TYR A 243 9.86 -12.58 -16.91
CA TYR A 243 11.01 -12.34 -16.02
C TYR A 243 11.49 -13.64 -15.37
N LEU A 244 12.69 -13.60 -14.80
CA LEU A 244 13.36 -14.75 -14.20
C LEU A 244 13.57 -14.50 -12.71
N THR A 245 13.33 -15.51 -11.88
CA THR A 245 13.76 -15.54 -10.48
C THR A 245 14.79 -16.63 -10.26
N LEU A 246 15.75 -16.37 -9.38
CA LEU A 246 16.69 -17.40 -8.92
C LEU A 246 16.10 -18.20 -7.77
N ASN A 247 16.55 -19.44 -7.69
CA ASN A 247 16.33 -20.33 -6.57
C ASN A 247 17.67 -20.62 -5.87
N GLU A 248 17.69 -21.63 -5.00
CA GLU A 248 18.88 -22.05 -4.29
C GLU A 248 20.01 -22.60 -5.18
N HIS A 249 19.70 -23.10 -6.37
CA HIS A 249 20.62 -23.82 -7.26
C HIS A 249 20.70 -23.22 -8.67
N PRO A 250 21.13 -21.96 -8.81
CA PRO A 250 21.16 -21.23 -10.07
C PRO A 250 22.17 -21.78 -11.10
N HIS A 251 23.02 -22.74 -10.71
CA HIS A 251 23.92 -23.44 -11.62
C HIS A 251 23.21 -24.52 -12.44
N SER A 252 22.08 -25.03 -11.97
CA SER A 252 21.35 -26.13 -12.62
C SER A 252 19.85 -25.86 -12.80
N SER A 253 19.37 -24.68 -12.37
CA SER A 253 17.95 -24.38 -12.44
C SER A 253 17.65 -22.88 -12.43
N ILE A 254 16.48 -22.53 -12.97
CA ILE A 254 15.93 -21.17 -12.96
C ILE A 254 14.41 -21.22 -13.00
N ILE A 255 13.74 -20.19 -12.48
CA ILE A 255 12.28 -20.09 -12.56
C ILE A 255 11.92 -19.00 -13.56
N ALA A 256 11.20 -19.40 -14.62
CA ALA A 256 10.66 -18.48 -15.61
C ALA A 256 9.23 -18.10 -15.25
N ASN A 257 8.99 -16.81 -15.10
CA ASN A 257 7.71 -16.24 -14.72
C ASN A 257 7.12 -15.46 -15.89
N PHE A 258 5.81 -15.58 -16.08
CA PHE A 258 5.05 -14.78 -17.04
C PHE A 258 3.60 -14.67 -16.63
N HIS A 259 2.95 -13.59 -17.03
CA HIS A 259 1.54 -13.36 -16.76
C HIS A 259 0.72 -13.64 -18.01
N THR A 260 -0.54 -14.04 -17.83
CA THR A 260 -1.52 -14.18 -18.91
C THR A 260 -2.85 -13.56 -18.47
N ALA A 261 -3.69 -13.17 -19.42
CA ALA A 261 -5.07 -12.76 -19.16
C ALA A 261 -6.00 -13.68 -19.95
N LEU A 262 -7.09 -14.15 -19.33
CA LEU A 262 -8.03 -15.08 -19.97
C LEU A 262 -9.47 -14.58 -19.82
N GLU A 263 -10.35 -15.02 -20.70
CA GLU A 263 -11.78 -14.79 -20.56
C GLU A 263 -12.37 -15.70 -19.47
N SER A 264 -13.49 -15.27 -18.86
CA SER A 264 -14.17 -16.04 -17.82
C SER A 264 -14.73 -17.36 -18.39
N GLY A 265 -14.57 -18.46 -17.65
CA GLY A 265 -15.09 -19.77 -18.03
C GLY A 265 -14.24 -20.52 -19.06
N VAL A 266 -13.06 -20.02 -19.40
CA VAL A 266 -12.11 -20.70 -20.28
C VAL A 266 -11.11 -21.52 -19.45
N ASP A 267 -10.84 -22.75 -19.90
CA ASP A 267 -9.80 -23.59 -19.30
C ASP A 267 -8.42 -22.93 -19.40
N VAL A 268 -7.76 -22.85 -18.25
CA VAL A 268 -6.41 -22.29 -18.12
C VAL A 268 -5.42 -23.31 -18.67
N PRO A 269 -4.65 -22.99 -19.73
CA PRO A 269 -3.67 -23.91 -20.28
C PRO A 269 -2.53 -24.12 -19.28
N THR A 270 -1.91 -25.29 -19.33
CA THR A 270 -0.68 -25.56 -18.56
C THR A 270 0.44 -24.65 -19.03
N PRO A 271 1.03 -23.83 -18.14
CA PRO A 271 2.20 -23.01 -18.47
C PRO A 271 3.34 -23.88 -18.96
N THR A 272 3.96 -23.51 -20.07
CA THR A 272 5.07 -24.26 -20.67
C THR A 272 6.17 -23.31 -21.09
N CYS A 273 7.42 -23.67 -20.82
CA CYS A 273 8.58 -23.03 -21.42
C CYS A 273 9.35 -24.04 -22.25
N VAL A 274 9.65 -23.68 -23.49
CA VAL A 274 10.57 -24.43 -24.36
C VAL A 274 11.95 -23.79 -24.28
N TYR A 275 13.01 -24.59 -24.28
CA TYR A 275 14.37 -24.10 -24.10
C TYR A 275 15.43 -24.98 -24.77
N ASP A 276 16.57 -24.38 -25.09
CA ASP A 276 17.69 -25.04 -25.76
C ASP A 276 18.98 -24.20 -25.56
N ASN A 277 20.15 -24.78 -25.74
CA ASN A 277 21.44 -24.07 -25.69
C ASN A 277 21.77 -23.32 -26.99
N THR A 278 20.89 -23.42 -27.99
CA THR A 278 21.00 -22.77 -29.29
C THR A 278 19.69 -22.03 -29.60
N SER A 279 19.80 -20.81 -30.13
CA SER A 279 18.64 -20.02 -30.57
C SER A 279 17.84 -20.75 -31.64
N ARG A 280 16.51 -20.66 -31.58
CA ARG A 280 15.58 -21.29 -32.52
C ARG A 280 14.62 -20.26 -33.11
N THR A 281 14.36 -20.39 -34.40
CA THR A 281 13.40 -19.52 -35.09
C THR A 281 11.97 -19.92 -34.76
N GLU A 282 11.69 -21.22 -34.73
CA GLU A 282 10.36 -21.78 -34.49
C GLU A 282 10.28 -22.53 -33.17
N VAL A 283 9.16 -22.41 -32.45
CA VAL A 283 8.91 -23.07 -31.15
C VAL A 283 9.07 -24.59 -31.24
N ALA A 284 8.65 -25.21 -32.35
CA ALA A 284 8.73 -26.65 -32.56
C ALA A 284 10.18 -27.21 -32.68
N GLN A 285 11.19 -26.33 -32.78
CA GLN A 285 12.58 -26.73 -32.95
C GLN A 285 13.35 -26.84 -31.63
N TYR A 286 12.80 -26.36 -30.52
CA TYR A 286 13.43 -26.50 -29.21
C TYR A 286 13.39 -27.96 -28.77
N LEU A 287 14.51 -28.47 -28.27
CA LEU A 287 14.66 -29.87 -27.89
C LEU A 287 14.14 -30.17 -26.48
N HIS A 288 14.04 -29.15 -25.63
CA HIS A 288 13.63 -29.29 -24.25
C HIS A 288 12.40 -28.44 -23.93
N SER A 289 11.60 -28.93 -22.99
CA SER A 289 10.42 -28.23 -22.50
C SER A 289 10.20 -28.55 -21.02
N ALA A 290 9.76 -27.56 -20.27
CA ALA A 290 9.32 -27.72 -18.89
C ALA A 290 7.90 -27.16 -18.74
N THR A 291 7.10 -27.79 -17.88
CA THR A 291 5.75 -27.33 -17.53
C THR A 291 5.73 -26.72 -16.14
N GLY A 292 4.81 -25.79 -15.92
CA GLY A 292 4.70 -25.03 -14.69
C GLY A 292 3.31 -25.02 -14.10
N ASN A 293 3.15 -24.15 -13.11
CA ASN A 293 1.90 -23.92 -12.42
C ASN A 293 1.45 -22.47 -12.61
N HIS A 294 0.19 -22.21 -12.27
CA HIS A 294 -0.40 -20.88 -12.37
C HIS A 294 -1.21 -20.55 -11.12
N TYR A 295 -1.42 -19.26 -10.90
CA TYR A 295 -2.29 -18.74 -9.86
C TYR A 295 -3.17 -17.62 -10.41
N LYS A 296 -4.47 -17.71 -10.17
CA LYS A 296 -5.43 -16.65 -10.53
C LYS A 296 -5.40 -15.55 -9.49
N MET A 297 -4.95 -14.36 -9.87
CA MET A 297 -4.88 -13.22 -8.97
C MET A 297 -6.28 -12.74 -8.58
N PRO A 298 -6.55 -12.46 -7.29
CA PRO A 298 -7.82 -11.90 -6.84
C PRO A 298 -7.87 -10.38 -7.03
N ILE A 299 -7.65 -9.93 -8.26
CA ILE A 299 -7.74 -8.52 -8.69
C ILE A 299 -8.94 -8.30 -9.61
N GLU A 300 -9.23 -7.04 -9.95
CA GLU A 300 -10.39 -6.67 -10.76
C GLU A 300 -10.39 -7.24 -12.20
N VAL A 301 -9.22 -7.66 -12.70
CA VAL A 301 -9.06 -8.30 -14.02
C VAL A 301 -8.76 -9.79 -13.88
N ILE A 302 -9.15 -10.57 -14.87
CA ILE A 302 -8.79 -11.99 -14.92
C ILE A 302 -7.32 -12.11 -15.32
N ARG A 303 -6.47 -12.26 -14.30
CA ARG A 303 -5.02 -12.35 -14.41
C ARG A 303 -4.54 -13.67 -13.83
N TYR A 304 -3.66 -14.32 -14.57
CA TYR A 304 -2.91 -15.47 -14.08
C TYR A 304 -1.43 -15.12 -14.02
N VAL A 305 -0.80 -15.44 -12.90
CA VAL A 305 0.65 -15.48 -12.75
C VAL A 305 1.08 -16.91 -12.98
N ASN A 306 2.01 -17.12 -13.89
CA ASN A 306 2.49 -18.44 -14.29
C ASN A 306 3.98 -18.53 -13.98
N TRP A 307 4.42 -19.66 -13.44
CA TRP A 307 5.82 -19.93 -13.18
C TRP A 307 6.17 -21.34 -13.65
N VAL A 308 7.29 -21.46 -14.35
CA VAL A 308 7.82 -22.72 -14.87
C VAL A 308 9.21 -22.89 -14.29
N HIS A 309 9.40 -23.98 -13.54
CA HIS A 309 10.70 -24.31 -12.99
C HIS A 309 11.47 -25.12 -14.03
N ILE A 310 12.59 -24.59 -14.49
CA ILE A 310 13.45 -25.24 -15.48
C ILE A 310 14.64 -25.81 -14.72
N GLU A 311 14.70 -27.13 -14.60
CA GLU A 311 15.71 -27.88 -13.85
C GLU A 311 16.64 -28.67 -14.80
N ASP A 312 17.60 -29.39 -14.23
CA ASP A 312 18.60 -30.23 -14.94
C ASP A 312 19.41 -29.48 -16.00
N LEU A 313 19.64 -28.18 -15.78
CA LEU A 313 20.44 -27.35 -16.65
C LEU A 313 21.93 -27.61 -16.45
N THR A 314 22.69 -27.46 -17.53
CA THR A 314 24.15 -27.53 -17.47
C THR A 314 24.70 -26.23 -16.87
N PRO A 315 25.63 -26.28 -15.90
CA PRO A 315 26.30 -25.10 -15.35
C PRO A 315 27.03 -24.26 -16.41
N ASP A 316 27.19 -22.97 -16.13
CA ASP A 316 27.87 -21.97 -16.99
C ASP A 316 27.47 -22.04 -18.49
N THR A 317 26.18 -22.23 -18.75
CA THR A 317 25.63 -22.45 -20.09
C THR A 317 24.58 -21.41 -20.42
N VAL A 318 24.64 -20.86 -21.64
CA VAL A 318 23.61 -19.95 -22.16
C VAL A 318 22.46 -20.78 -22.70
N TYR A 319 21.25 -20.49 -22.23
CA TYR A 319 20.00 -21.08 -22.71
C TYR A 319 19.11 -20.01 -23.33
N TYR A 320 18.50 -20.35 -24.45
CA TYR A 320 17.45 -19.61 -25.12
C TYR A 320 16.11 -20.23 -24.74
N PHE A 321 15.09 -19.42 -24.49
CA PHE A 321 13.81 -19.90 -24.03
C PHE A 321 12.65 -19.02 -24.52
N ARG A 322 11.47 -19.65 -24.59
CA ARG A 322 10.17 -19.00 -24.80
C ARG A 322 9.16 -19.63 -23.87
N CYS A 323 8.26 -18.84 -23.29
CA CYS A 323 7.23 -19.33 -22.37
C CYS A 323 5.84 -19.00 -22.86
N GLY A 324 4.84 -19.81 -22.54
CA GLY A 324 3.44 -19.63 -22.94
C GLY A 324 2.66 -20.94 -22.92
N SER A 325 1.92 -21.20 -24.00
CA SER A 325 1.18 -22.45 -24.18
C SER A 325 0.94 -22.73 -25.66
N ASP A 326 0.84 -24.00 -26.04
CA ASP A 326 0.50 -24.42 -27.41
C ASP A 326 -0.85 -23.83 -27.89
N LYS A 327 -1.79 -23.60 -26.97
CA LYS A 327 -3.13 -23.10 -27.30
C LYS A 327 -3.14 -21.64 -27.73
N TYR A 328 -2.34 -20.78 -27.09
CA TYR A 328 -2.38 -19.32 -27.32
C TYR A 328 -1.09 -18.75 -27.89
N GLY A 329 -0.02 -19.53 -27.92
CA GLY A 329 1.30 -19.10 -28.37
C GLY A 329 2.28 -18.83 -27.22
N TYR A 330 3.49 -18.46 -27.62
CA TYR A 330 4.66 -18.27 -26.76
C TYR A 330 5.18 -16.84 -26.85
N SER A 331 5.97 -16.43 -25.86
CA SER A 331 6.67 -15.15 -25.85
C SER A 331 7.71 -15.05 -26.97
N GLU A 332 8.23 -13.84 -27.15
CA GLU A 332 9.50 -13.64 -27.86
C GLU A 332 10.63 -14.46 -27.20
N GLU A 333 11.63 -14.85 -28.02
CA GLU A 333 12.81 -15.56 -27.52
C GLU A 333 13.60 -14.63 -26.59
N ARG A 334 13.96 -15.17 -25.43
CA ARG A 334 14.87 -14.56 -24.47
C ARG A 334 15.99 -15.54 -24.19
N LYS A 335 17.06 -15.08 -23.55
CA LYS A 335 18.14 -15.96 -23.11
C LYS A 335 18.64 -15.60 -21.72
N PHE A 336 19.20 -16.58 -21.03
CA PHE A 336 19.85 -16.44 -19.72
C PHE A 336 21.09 -17.33 -19.68
N ARG A 337 21.91 -17.18 -18.63
CA ARG A 337 23.07 -18.02 -18.38
C ARG A 337 22.96 -18.63 -16.98
N THR A 338 23.15 -19.95 -16.87
CA THR A 338 23.26 -20.62 -15.56
C THR A 338 24.56 -20.23 -14.86
N ALA A 339 24.53 -20.19 -13.53
CA ALA A 339 25.75 -19.95 -12.75
C ALA A 339 26.75 -21.11 -12.92
N SER A 340 28.02 -20.87 -12.59
CA SER A 340 29.01 -21.93 -12.46
C SER A 340 28.79 -22.74 -11.18
N ASP A 341 29.02 -24.04 -11.24
CA ASP A 341 29.08 -24.94 -10.08
C ASP A 341 30.50 -25.03 -9.48
N ASN A 342 31.50 -24.43 -10.14
CA ASN A 342 32.87 -24.36 -9.65
C ASN A 342 33.00 -23.28 -8.55
N PRO A 343 33.40 -23.64 -7.31
CA PRO A 343 33.58 -22.70 -6.20
C PRO A 343 34.73 -21.71 -6.38
N HIS A 344 35.48 -21.78 -7.49
CA HIS A 344 36.59 -20.87 -7.84
C HIS A 344 36.27 -19.98 -9.05
N SER A 345 35.08 -20.07 -9.63
CA SER A 345 34.68 -19.21 -10.75
C SER A 345 34.44 -17.78 -10.28
N ASN A 346 34.89 -16.81 -11.09
CA ASN A 346 34.58 -15.40 -10.88
C ASN A 346 33.15 -15.11 -11.34
N PHE A 347 32.48 -14.17 -10.68
CA PHE A 347 31.15 -13.71 -11.07
C PHE A 347 30.89 -12.30 -10.56
N THR A 348 29.96 -11.62 -11.23
CA THR A 348 29.52 -10.27 -10.86
C THR A 348 28.00 -10.26 -10.72
N PHE A 349 27.51 -9.55 -9.72
CA PHE A 349 26.09 -9.27 -9.54
C PHE A 349 25.87 -7.81 -9.17
N ILE A 350 24.63 -7.35 -9.26
CA ILE A 350 24.23 -6.02 -8.76
C ILE A 350 23.23 -6.16 -7.61
N VAL A 351 23.20 -5.17 -6.73
CA VAL A 351 22.31 -5.13 -5.58
C VAL A 351 21.82 -3.70 -5.33
N GLY A 352 20.57 -3.59 -4.90
CA GLY A 352 19.90 -2.39 -4.43
C GLY A 352 18.54 -2.76 -3.83
N GLY A 353 17.70 -1.77 -3.59
CA GLY A 353 16.33 -1.93 -3.07
C GLY A 353 15.57 -0.63 -3.23
N ASP A 354 14.30 -0.61 -2.81
CA ASP A 354 13.47 0.59 -2.86
C ASP A 354 13.27 1.05 -4.32
N VAL A 355 12.73 0.12 -5.13
CA VAL A 355 12.64 0.24 -6.60
C VAL A 355 11.31 0.84 -7.03
N ASP A 356 11.34 2.12 -7.39
CA ASP A 356 10.20 2.85 -7.92
C ASP A 356 9.93 2.52 -9.42
N VAL A 357 8.83 3.01 -9.97
CA VAL A 357 8.41 2.86 -11.38
C VAL A 357 8.74 4.08 -12.25
N GLY A 358 9.34 5.11 -11.66
CA GLY A 358 9.68 6.39 -12.30
C GLY A 358 10.88 6.35 -13.24
N ASP A 359 11.16 7.49 -13.89
CA ASP A 359 12.25 7.61 -14.87
C ASP A 359 13.65 7.45 -14.24
N THR A 360 13.80 7.83 -12.98
CA THR A 360 15.06 7.64 -12.25
C THR A 360 15.34 6.15 -12.01
N ALA A 361 14.33 5.38 -11.56
CA ALA A 361 14.45 3.94 -11.42
C ALA A 361 14.81 3.28 -12.76
N ASN A 362 14.15 3.71 -13.84
CA ASN A 362 14.44 3.27 -15.21
C ASN A 362 15.90 3.53 -15.65
N ARG A 363 16.46 4.70 -15.32
CA ARG A 363 17.87 5.03 -15.60
C ARG A 363 18.80 4.13 -14.80
N ILE A 364 18.56 3.98 -13.49
CA ILE A 364 19.34 3.09 -12.63
C ILE A 364 19.29 1.64 -13.12
N SER A 365 18.12 1.11 -13.49
CA SER A 365 18.01 -0.24 -14.06
C SER A 365 18.83 -0.40 -15.34
N SER A 366 18.85 0.62 -16.18
CA SER A 366 19.64 0.61 -17.41
C SER A 366 21.15 0.69 -17.11
N VAL A 367 21.56 1.47 -16.11
CA VAL A 367 22.96 1.50 -15.60
C VAL A 367 23.36 0.14 -15.03
N GLY A 368 22.51 -0.47 -14.20
CA GLY A 368 22.74 -1.79 -13.63
C GLY A 368 22.87 -2.88 -14.69
N ALA A 369 22.00 -2.87 -15.70
CA ALA A 369 22.05 -3.84 -16.79
C ALA A 369 23.34 -3.74 -17.63
N LYS A 370 23.86 -2.52 -17.85
CA LYS A 370 25.14 -2.29 -18.54
C LYS A 370 26.35 -2.92 -17.83
N GLN A 371 26.23 -3.23 -16.54
CA GLN A 371 27.31 -3.85 -15.77
C GLN A 371 27.49 -5.36 -16.05
N GLU A 372 26.71 -5.92 -16.99
CA GLU A 372 26.71 -7.36 -17.34
C GLU A 372 26.60 -8.29 -16.11
N PRO A 373 25.67 -8.04 -15.16
CA PRO A 373 25.56 -8.88 -13.98
C PRO A 373 24.97 -10.26 -14.30
N ALA A 374 25.40 -11.29 -13.57
CA ALA A 374 24.79 -12.61 -13.63
C ALA A 374 23.36 -12.61 -13.07
N PHE A 375 23.07 -11.76 -12.08
CA PHE A 375 21.76 -11.57 -11.47
C PHE A 375 21.70 -10.22 -10.72
N ALA A 376 20.49 -9.81 -10.35
CA ALA A 376 20.22 -8.65 -9.52
C ALA A 376 19.53 -9.06 -8.22
N MET A 377 19.99 -8.51 -7.10
CA MET A 377 19.30 -8.64 -5.81
C MET A 377 18.56 -7.35 -5.49
N VAL A 378 17.28 -7.47 -5.13
CA VAL A 378 16.40 -6.33 -4.83
C VAL A 378 15.88 -6.48 -3.42
N GLY A 379 16.32 -5.60 -2.52
CA GLY A 379 16.14 -5.72 -1.08
C GLY A 379 14.83 -5.14 -0.53
N GLY A 380 13.69 -5.47 -1.15
CA GLY A 380 12.37 -5.03 -0.70
C GLY A 380 11.94 -3.67 -1.24
N ASP A 381 10.68 -3.33 -0.98
CA ASP A 381 9.95 -2.17 -1.49
C ASP A 381 9.98 -2.12 -3.02
N LEU A 382 9.17 -3.00 -3.60
CA LEU A 382 9.01 -3.22 -5.03
C LEU A 382 7.78 -2.44 -5.50
N ALA A 383 7.97 -1.55 -6.46
CA ALA A 383 6.90 -0.82 -7.15
C ALA A 383 6.12 0.22 -6.33
N TYR A 384 6.09 0.13 -4.99
CA TYR A 384 5.31 1.01 -4.11
C TYR A 384 3.80 0.98 -4.39
N ASP A 385 3.24 -0.21 -4.64
CA ASP A 385 1.78 -0.40 -4.74
C ASP A 385 1.07 -0.48 -3.38
N HIS A 386 1.84 -0.41 -2.29
CA HIS A 386 1.39 -0.47 -0.89
C HIS A 386 0.52 -1.68 -0.57
N ALA A 387 0.76 -2.81 -1.25
CA ALA A 387 0.00 -4.04 -1.14
C ALA A 387 -1.52 -3.84 -1.37
N GLN A 388 -1.90 -2.87 -2.20
CA GLN A 388 -3.31 -2.61 -2.52
C GLN A 388 -3.70 -3.37 -3.78
N TYR A 389 -4.71 -4.25 -3.69
CA TYR A 389 -5.22 -4.97 -4.86
C TYR A 389 -5.68 -4.05 -6.00
N SER A 390 -6.17 -2.85 -5.68
CA SER A 390 -6.54 -1.81 -6.64
C SER A 390 -5.33 -1.22 -7.39
N CYS A 391 -4.13 -1.28 -6.80
CA CYS A 391 -2.89 -0.73 -7.35
C CYS A 391 -2.07 -1.70 -8.21
N TYR A 392 -2.63 -2.83 -8.63
CA TYR A 392 -1.93 -3.84 -9.46
C TYR A 392 -1.29 -3.26 -10.73
N ARG A 393 -1.80 -2.14 -11.27
CA ARG A 393 -1.24 -1.48 -12.47
C ARG A 393 0.13 -0.84 -12.22
N ILE A 394 0.44 -0.47 -10.98
CA ILE A 394 1.76 0.02 -10.59
C ILE A 394 2.76 -1.14 -10.69
N VAL A 395 2.40 -2.33 -10.18
CA VAL A 395 3.22 -3.54 -10.30
C VAL A 395 3.36 -4.00 -11.75
N ASP A 396 2.30 -3.89 -12.56
CA ASP A 396 2.38 -4.16 -14.01
C ASP A 396 3.41 -3.24 -14.70
N LYS A 397 3.44 -1.96 -14.34
CA LYS A 397 4.43 -1.00 -14.86
C LYS A 397 5.84 -1.36 -14.39
N TRP A 398 5.99 -1.73 -13.13
CA TRP A 398 7.27 -2.19 -12.57
C TRP A 398 7.82 -3.42 -13.32
N LEU A 399 6.99 -4.45 -13.49
CA LEU A 399 7.36 -5.66 -14.24
C LEU A 399 7.65 -5.35 -15.71
N ASN A 400 6.93 -4.40 -16.31
CA ASN A 400 7.23 -3.95 -17.66
C ASN A 400 8.60 -3.27 -17.76
N ASN A 401 8.93 -2.40 -16.81
CA ASN A 401 10.23 -1.75 -16.73
C ASN A 401 11.32 -2.81 -16.53
N TRP A 402 11.10 -3.79 -15.64
CA TRP A 402 12.04 -4.89 -15.41
C TRP A 402 12.31 -5.69 -16.68
N GLN A 403 11.26 -6.25 -17.31
CA GLN A 403 11.42 -7.14 -18.46
C GLN A 403 12.07 -6.46 -19.67
N THR A 404 11.98 -5.14 -19.78
CA THR A 404 12.50 -4.36 -20.92
C THR A 404 13.88 -3.76 -20.66
N ARG A 405 14.21 -3.44 -19.41
CA ARG A 405 15.45 -2.73 -19.06
C ARG A 405 16.51 -3.63 -18.44
N MET A 406 16.09 -4.68 -17.73
CA MET A 406 16.98 -5.61 -17.06
C MET A 406 17.41 -6.73 -18.02
N ILE A 407 17.99 -6.30 -19.14
CA ILE A 407 18.60 -7.14 -20.17
C ILE A 407 20.03 -6.61 -20.37
N THR A 408 21.03 -7.46 -20.22
CA THR A 408 22.43 -7.06 -20.40
C THR A 408 22.70 -6.64 -21.85
N PRO A 409 23.77 -5.87 -22.12
CA PRO A 409 24.21 -5.60 -23.50
C PRO A 409 24.45 -6.87 -24.32
N SER A 410 24.92 -7.96 -23.69
CA SER A 410 25.04 -9.28 -24.31
C SER A 410 23.71 -9.99 -24.58
N GLY A 411 22.58 -9.40 -24.17
CA GLY A 411 21.21 -9.85 -24.43
C GLY A 411 20.67 -10.86 -23.40
N LEU A 412 21.33 -11.02 -22.25
CA LEU A 412 20.88 -11.92 -21.18
C LEU A 412 19.79 -11.24 -20.35
N THR A 413 18.67 -11.94 -20.15
CA THR A 413 17.65 -11.52 -19.17
C THR A 413 18.22 -11.70 -17.78
N ILE A 414 18.28 -10.61 -17.00
CA ILE A 414 18.87 -10.59 -15.67
C ILE A 414 17.87 -11.19 -14.66
N PRO A 415 18.20 -12.31 -13.99
CA PRO A 415 17.36 -12.91 -12.97
C PRO A 415 17.32 -12.07 -11.68
N ILE A 416 16.20 -12.17 -10.95
CA ILE A 416 15.97 -11.47 -9.68
C ILE A 416 16.11 -12.42 -8.48
N ILE A 417 16.77 -11.94 -7.43
CA ILE A 417 16.54 -12.35 -6.04
C ILE A 417 15.77 -11.21 -5.38
N ALA A 418 14.51 -11.43 -5.02
CA ALA A 418 13.66 -10.39 -4.43
C ALA A 418 13.50 -10.63 -2.93
N SER A 419 13.83 -9.63 -2.12
CA SER A 419 13.47 -9.58 -0.70
C SER A 419 12.13 -8.87 -0.53
N ILE A 420 11.45 -9.14 0.57
CA ILE A 420 10.21 -8.46 0.95
C ILE A 420 10.52 -7.23 1.81
N GLY A 421 9.86 -6.11 1.51
CA GLY A 421 9.88 -4.88 2.29
C GLY A 421 8.52 -4.57 2.91
N ASN A 422 8.39 -3.39 3.53
CA ASN A 422 7.14 -3.02 4.20
C ASN A 422 6.04 -2.63 3.21
N HIS A 423 6.37 -2.16 2.01
CA HIS A 423 5.37 -1.80 1.01
C HIS A 423 4.70 -3.01 0.33
N GLU A 424 5.24 -4.23 0.52
CA GLU A 424 4.68 -5.46 -0.03
C GLU A 424 3.59 -6.10 0.86
N VAL A 425 3.35 -5.57 2.06
CA VAL A 425 2.40 -6.14 3.02
C VAL A 425 1.37 -5.11 3.49
N ILE A 426 0.11 -5.52 3.57
CA ILE A 426 -0.94 -4.67 4.11
C ILE A 426 -0.65 -4.48 5.60
N GLY A 427 -0.41 -3.26 6.06
CA GLY A 427 -0.07 -2.94 7.46
C GLY A 427 1.43 -2.97 7.79
N ASP A 428 2.28 -2.94 6.76
CA ASP A 428 3.72 -2.65 6.78
C ASP A 428 4.63 -3.72 7.42
N TYR A 429 4.22 -4.31 8.54
CA TYR A 429 5.05 -5.27 9.29
C TYR A 429 4.19 -6.34 9.94
N GLU A 430 4.82 -7.49 10.25
CA GLU A 430 4.22 -8.60 10.99
C GLU A 430 2.86 -9.04 10.41
N ALA A 431 2.75 -8.95 9.08
CA ALA A 431 1.56 -9.27 8.35
C ALA A 431 1.39 -10.78 8.26
N SER A 432 0.15 -11.24 8.41
CA SER A 432 -0.21 -12.60 8.05
C SER A 432 -0.10 -12.80 6.54
N LYS A 433 0.09 -14.04 6.09
CA LYS A 433 0.34 -14.37 4.68
C LYS A 433 -0.77 -13.93 3.72
N ASP A 434 -2.03 -13.92 4.19
CA ASP A 434 -3.19 -13.41 3.44
C ASP A 434 -3.14 -11.89 3.18
N ARG A 435 -2.30 -11.17 3.93
CA ARG A 435 -2.03 -9.73 3.78
C ARG A 435 -0.82 -9.42 2.91
N VAL A 436 -0.29 -10.42 2.19
CA VAL A 436 0.82 -10.28 1.24
C VAL A 436 0.31 -10.61 -0.18
N PRO A 437 -0.34 -9.66 -0.86
CA PRO A 437 -1.12 -9.93 -2.07
C PRO A 437 -0.27 -10.30 -3.29
N PHE A 438 0.86 -9.61 -3.51
CA PHE A 438 1.63 -9.77 -4.75
C PHE A 438 2.92 -10.58 -4.55
N PHE A 439 3.73 -10.23 -3.54
CA PHE A 439 5.11 -10.71 -3.41
C PHE A 439 5.26 -12.24 -3.50
N LEU A 440 4.57 -13.02 -2.65
CA LEU A 440 4.67 -14.49 -2.62
C LEU A 440 4.20 -15.17 -3.92
N ARG A 441 3.35 -14.49 -4.69
CA ARG A 441 2.77 -14.99 -5.95
C ARG A 441 3.66 -14.65 -7.14
N TYR A 442 4.26 -13.44 -7.14
CA TYR A 442 5.02 -12.90 -8.26
C TYR A 442 6.48 -13.34 -8.22
N PHE A 443 7.06 -13.55 -7.04
CA PHE A 443 8.47 -13.90 -6.92
C PHE A 443 8.65 -15.28 -6.27
N PRO A 444 8.26 -16.37 -6.94
CA PRO A 444 8.57 -17.71 -6.47
C PRO A 444 10.10 -17.88 -6.42
N GLN A 445 10.62 -18.27 -5.25
CA GLN A 445 12.03 -18.54 -4.99
C GLN A 445 12.18 -19.92 -4.30
N MET A 446 11.46 -20.91 -4.84
CA MET A 446 11.39 -22.28 -4.33
C MET A 446 12.62 -23.09 -4.78
N ASN A 447 13.07 -24.07 -4.00
CA ASN A 447 14.31 -24.79 -4.30
C ASN A 447 14.14 -25.90 -5.35
N LYS A 448 13.00 -26.58 -5.38
CA LYS A 448 12.67 -27.66 -6.33
C LYS A 448 11.22 -27.57 -6.83
N VAL A 449 10.90 -28.23 -7.95
CA VAL A 449 9.53 -28.37 -8.47
C VAL A 449 8.58 -28.89 -7.39
N ASP A 450 9.01 -29.90 -6.63
CA ASP A 450 8.23 -30.56 -5.57
C ASP A 450 8.13 -29.74 -4.28
N ASP A 451 8.92 -28.67 -4.14
CA ASP A 451 8.83 -27.76 -2.99
C ASP A 451 7.71 -26.74 -3.15
N ASN A 452 6.95 -26.78 -4.25
CA ASN A 452 5.78 -25.92 -4.39
C ASN A 452 4.73 -26.36 -3.37
N PRO A 453 4.41 -25.52 -2.38
CA PRO A 453 3.42 -25.90 -1.40
C PRO A 453 2.04 -26.10 -2.04
N SER A 454 1.20 -26.87 -1.35
CA SER A 454 -0.19 -27.10 -1.77
C SER A 454 -0.97 -25.80 -2.00
N HIS A 455 -0.59 -24.71 -1.30
CA HIS A 455 -1.15 -23.38 -1.51
C HIS A 455 -0.03 -22.35 -1.70
N VAL A 456 -0.17 -21.44 -2.67
CA VAL A 456 0.87 -20.44 -3.01
C VAL A 456 1.26 -19.57 -1.81
N ASP A 457 0.32 -19.31 -0.91
CA ASP A 457 0.54 -18.49 0.29
C ASP A 457 1.45 -19.18 1.33
N ASP A 458 1.66 -20.49 1.20
CA ASP A 458 2.54 -21.23 2.10
C ASP A 458 4.03 -21.03 1.77
N ARG A 459 4.36 -20.39 0.64
CA ARG A 459 5.74 -20.05 0.27
C ARG A 459 6.42 -19.22 1.35
N LEU A 460 7.73 -19.42 1.47
CA LEU A 460 8.58 -18.64 2.36
C LEU A 460 8.96 -17.32 1.68
N SER A 461 9.07 -16.26 2.48
CA SER A 461 9.57 -14.95 2.06
C SER A 461 11.10 -14.83 2.13
N TYR A 462 11.78 -15.90 2.51
CA TYR A 462 13.22 -15.97 2.69
C TYR A 462 13.77 -17.30 2.15
N ASN A 463 14.98 -17.28 1.64
CA ASN A 463 15.65 -18.44 1.03
C ASN A 463 17.16 -18.21 0.92
N PRO A 464 17.96 -19.28 0.76
CA PRO A 464 19.36 -19.18 0.41
C PRO A 464 19.53 -19.26 -1.12
N VAL A 465 20.63 -18.72 -1.63
CA VAL A 465 21.10 -18.88 -3.01
C VAL A 465 22.57 -19.27 -3.02
N SER A 466 22.92 -20.35 -3.72
CA SER A 466 24.28 -20.92 -3.72
C SER A 466 24.95 -20.82 -5.10
N ILE A 467 26.03 -20.04 -5.18
CA ILE A 467 26.86 -19.88 -6.38
C ILE A 467 28.16 -20.66 -6.21
N GLY A 468 28.55 -21.48 -7.18
CA GLY A 468 29.73 -22.36 -7.05
C GLY A 468 29.51 -23.54 -6.09
N GLY A 469 28.24 -23.96 -5.92
CA GLY A 469 27.84 -25.04 -5.03
C GLY A 469 28.03 -24.74 -3.53
N ALA A 470 27.88 -25.78 -2.69
CA ALA A 470 27.92 -25.65 -1.23
C ALA A 470 29.25 -25.07 -0.68
N ASN A 471 30.34 -25.19 -1.44
CA ASN A 471 31.67 -24.70 -1.06
C ASN A 471 32.01 -23.33 -1.67
N GLY A 472 31.12 -22.73 -2.46
CA GLY A 472 31.34 -21.47 -3.14
C GLY A 472 30.90 -20.27 -2.29
N THR A 473 29.86 -19.59 -2.75
CA THR A 473 29.21 -18.46 -2.08
C THR A 473 27.78 -18.81 -1.71
N VAL A 474 27.34 -18.42 -0.52
CA VAL A 474 25.92 -18.45 -0.12
C VAL A 474 25.43 -17.03 0.13
N ILE A 475 24.26 -16.74 -0.40
CA ILE A 475 23.53 -15.49 -0.16
C ILE A 475 22.26 -15.86 0.61
N PHE A 476 22.04 -15.23 1.76
CA PHE A 476 20.80 -15.34 2.52
C PHE A 476 19.87 -14.18 2.17
N ASN A 477 18.78 -14.46 1.45
CA ASN A 477 17.67 -13.54 1.23
C ASN A 477 16.72 -13.65 2.43
N LEU A 478 16.59 -12.58 3.23
CA LEU A 478 15.88 -12.60 4.50
C LEU A 478 14.71 -11.61 4.53
N ASP A 479 13.72 -11.94 5.35
CA ASP A 479 12.56 -11.11 5.63
C ASP A 479 12.72 -10.43 7.00
N SER A 480 12.87 -9.12 7.01
CA SER A 480 13.09 -8.31 8.23
C SER A 480 11.84 -8.08 9.09
N GLY A 481 10.93 -9.06 9.14
CA GLY A 481 9.74 -9.06 9.99
C GLY A 481 8.49 -8.51 9.31
N HIS A 482 8.39 -8.64 7.98
CA HIS A 482 7.24 -8.23 7.19
C HIS A 482 6.19 -9.35 7.09
N ALA A 483 6.58 -10.56 6.68
CA ALA A 483 5.67 -11.71 6.55
C ALA A 483 6.10 -12.92 7.40
N SER A 484 7.38 -13.00 7.76
CA SER A 484 7.97 -14.11 8.52
C SER A 484 8.70 -13.61 9.77
N SER A 485 8.69 -14.43 10.84
CA SER A 485 9.41 -14.12 12.08
C SER A 485 10.92 -14.15 11.88
N MET A 486 11.62 -13.10 12.34
CA MET A 486 13.09 -13.03 12.29
C MET A 486 13.77 -14.07 13.20
N SER A 487 13.15 -14.46 14.32
CA SER A 487 13.72 -15.47 15.22
C SER A 487 13.65 -16.88 14.64
N VAL A 488 12.56 -17.19 13.92
CA VAL A 488 12.44 -18.45 13.15
C VAL A 488 13.49 -18.48 12.04
N GLN A 489 13.69 -17.36 11.35
CA GLN A 489 14.73 -17.24 10.33
C GLN A 489 16.14 -17.37 10.91
N ARG A 490 16.42 -16.82 12.11
CA ARG A 490 17.70 -17.01 12.81
C ARG A 490 17.98 -18.50 13.03
N ASP A 491 17.03 -19.23 13.60
CA ASP A 491 17.22 -20.65 13.91
C ASP A 491 17.36 -21.48 12.62
N TRP A 492 16.61 -21.13 11.57
CA TRP A 492 16.75 -21.71 10.24
C TRP A 492 18.13 -21.42 9.62
N MET A 493 18.60 -20.18 9.66
CA MET A 493 19.92 -19.78 9.15
C MET A 493 21.03 -20.55 9.84
N GLN A 494 21.00 -20.62 11.17
CA GLN A 494 21.93 -21.40 11.98
C GLN A 494 21.97 -22.85 11.49
N GLN A 495 20.81 -23.49 11.32
CA GLN A 495 20.72 -24.85 10.80
C GLN A 495 21.34 -25.00 9.41
N GLN A 496 21.06 -24.06 8.48
CA GLN A 496 21.63 -24.09 7.14
C GLN A 496 23.15 -23.94 7.14
N LEU A 497 23.67 -23.04 7.97
CA LEU A 497 25.10 -22.77 8.12
C LEU A 497 25.85 -23.94 8.77
N ASP A 498 25.23 -24.63 9.73
CA ASP A 498 25.81 -25.78 10.42
C ASP A 498 25.77 -27.09 9.63
N SER A 499 24.92 -27.17 8.59
CA SER A 499 24.71 -28.41 7.84
C SER A 499 25.10 -28.29 6.36
N LYS A 500 24.47 -27.38 5.62
CA LYS A 500 24.60 -27.28 4.16
C LYS A 500 25.73 -26.36 3.73
N TYR A 501 26.00 -25.31 4.50
CA TYR A 501 26.92 -24.22 4.14
C TYR A 501 28.14 -24.10 5.08
N VAL A 502 28.54 -25.21 5.68
CA VAL A 502 29.70 -25.29 6.60
C VAL A 502 30.98 -24.85 5.90
N ASN A 503 31.19 -25.33 4.67
CA ASN A 503 32.42 -25.15 3.90
C ASN A 503 32.37 -23.99 2.91
N THR A 504 31.34 -23.14 2.99
CA THR A 504 31.19 -22.00 2.08
C THR A 504 32.29 -20.96 2.33
N LYS A 505 32.90 -20.47 1.25
CA LYS A 505 33.97 -19.46 1.29
C LYS A 505 33.43 -18.07 1.59
N LEU A 506 32.34 -17.69 0.94
CA LEU A 506 31.75 -16.36 1.03
C LEU A 506 30.31 -16.43 1.53
N ARG A 507 29.96 -15.50 2.42
CA ARG A 507 28.61 -15.36 2.97
C ARG A 507 28.13 -13.94 2.82
N PHE A 508 27.02 -13.78 2.14
CA PHE A 508 26.31 -12.51 1.98
C PHE A 508 24.89 -12.63 2.51
N SER A 509 24.29 -11.49 2.84
CA SER A 509 22.86 -11.41 3.12
C SER A 509 22.24 -10.19 2.46
N ILE A 510 20.95 -10.28 2.14
CA ILE A 510 20.13 -9.16 1.73
C ILE A 510 18.82 -9.18 2.51
N TYR A 511 18.43 -8.01 3.01
CA TYR A 511 17.21 -7.81 3.79
C TYR A 511 16.80 -6.33 3.76
N HIS A 512 15.53 -6.06 4.05
CA HIS A 512 14.98 -4.73 3.85
C HIS A 512 15.38 -3.74 4.95
N VAL A 513 15.00 -3.99 6.20
CA VAL A 513 15.28 -3.07 7.32
C VAL A 513 16.76 -3.14 7.75
N PRO A 514 17.51 -2.02 7.75
CA PRO A 514 18.93 -2.02 8.08
C PRO A 514 19.19 -2.31 9.57
N MET A 515 20.20 -3.12 9.87
CA MET A 515 20.86 -3.15 11.18
C MET A 515 21.50 -1.81 11.51
N TYR A 516 22.10 -1.13 10.52
CA TYR A 516 22.86 0.11 10.74
C TYR A 516 22.28 1.31 9.96
N PRO A 517 21.06 1.77 10.24
CA PRO A 517 20.34 2.76 9.41
C PRO A 517 21.12 4.05 9.14
N THR A 518 20.96 4.66 7.96
CA THR A 518 21.49 5.99 7.65
C THR A 518 20.59 7.08 8.20
N TYR A 519 19.33 7.06 7.79
CA TYR A 519 18.34 8.08 8.12
C TYR A 519 17.73 7.84 9.50
N ARG A 520 17.21 6.64 9.74
CA ARG A 520 16.57 6.30 11.02
C ARG A 520 17.58 6.27 12.16
N LEU A 521 17.10 6.50 13.39
CA LEU A 521 17.94 6.39 14.58
C LEU A 521 18.48 4.98 14.73
N TYR A 522 19.73 4.87 15.20
CA TYR A 522 20.38 3.60 15.44
C TYR A 522 19.56 2.73 16.42
N GLU A 523 18.96 3.34 17.44
CA GLU A 523 18.11 2.72 18.47
C GLU A 523 16.68 2.45 18.00
N ASN A 524 16.33 2.73 16.73
CA ASN A 524 14.99 2.43 16.23
C ASN A 524 14.68 0.94 16.45
N THR A 525 13.49 0.66 16.98
CA THR A 525 13.08 -0.68 17.41
C THR A 525 13.19 -1.72 16.30
N ARG A 526 12.90 -1.36 15.04
CA ARG A 526 12.99 -2.32 13.92
C ARG A 526 14.46 -2.68 13.64
N SER A 527 15.35 -1.69 13.50
CA SER A 527 16.79 -1.93 13.35
C SER A 527 17.42 -2.66 14.54
N ALA A 528 16.99 -2.34 15.76
CA ALA A 528 17.41 -3.04 16.97
C ALA A 528 17.00 -4.52 16.92
N ASN A 529 15.75 -4.81 16.57
CA ASN A 529 15.26 -6.19 16.44
C ASN A 529 16.02 -6.99 15.38
N VAL A 530 16.41 -6.37 14.26
CA VAL A 530 17.25 -7.02 13.23
C VAL A 530 18.62 -7.41 13.83
N ARG A 531 19.27 -6.48 14.56
CA ARG A 531 20.55 -6.77 15.23
C ARG A 531 20.40 -7.88 16.28
N ASP A 532 19.37 -7.81 17.11
CA ASP A 532 19.12 -8.78 18.19
C ASP A 532 18.92 -10.21 17.66
N ASN A 533 18.40 -10.34 16.44
CA ASN A 533 18.15 -11.65 15.84
C ASN A 533 19.33 -12.17 15.00
N TRP A 534 20.02 -11.34 14.23
CA TRP A 534 20.93 -11.83 13.19
C TRP A 534 22.40 -11.42 13.36
N LEU A 535 22.70 -10.35 14.12
CA LEU A 535 24.07 -9.83 14.22
C LEU A 535 25.04 -10.88 14.77
N SER A 536 24.64 -11.61 15.81
CA SER A 536 25.47 -12.66 16.42
C SER A 536 25.78 -13.79 15.44
N LEU A 537 24.85 -14.14 14.55
CA LEU A 537 25.09 -15.12 13.48
C LEU A 537 26.05 -14.58 12.44
N PHE A 538 25.88 -13.32 12.02
CA PHE A 538 26.77 -12.70 11.03
C PHE A 538 28.22 -12.68 11.54
N ASP A 539 28.39 -12.36 12.82
CA ASP A 539 29.68 -12.37 13.51
C ASP A 539 30.27 -13.78 13.65
N THR A 540 29.47 -14.76 14.10
CA THR A 540 29.91 -16.15 14.33
C THR A 540 30.29 -16.82 13.01
N TYR A 541 29.48 -16.62 11.96
CA TYR A 541 29.68 -17.25 10.65
C TYR A 541 30.48 -16.41 9.66
N LYS A 542 30.99 -15.24 10.09
CA LYS A 542 31.93 -14.42 9.33
C LYS A 542 31.32 -13.95 8.00
N PHE A 543 30.14 -13.34 8.05
CA PHE A 543 29.53 -12.73 6.88
C PHE A 543 30.45 -11.64 6.31
N ASN A 544 30.61 -11.61 4.99
CA ASN A 544 31.48 -10.65 4.32
C ASN A 544 30.77 -9.31 4.17
N ILE A 545 29.55 -9.34 3.62
CA ILE A 545 28.73 -8.15 3.38
C ILE A 545 27.27 -8.43 3.73
N GLY A 546 26.65 -7.51 4.48
CA GLY A 546 25.20 -7.40 4.61
C GLY A 546 24.66 -6.26 3.73
N PHE A 547 23.74 -6.57 2.82
CA PHE A 547 23.10 -5.59 1.95
C PHE A 547 21.80 -5.11 2.59
N GLU A 548 21.72 -3.80 2.85
CA GLU A 548 20.64 -3.17 3.59
C GLU A 548 19.85 -2.17 2.74
N ASN A 549 18.62 -1.82 3.11
CA ASN A 549 17.67 -1.06 2.27
C ASN A 549 16.82 -0.09 3.12
N HIS A 550 15.62 0.32 2.68
CA HIS A 550 14.56 1.00 3.48
C HIS A 550 14.79 2.48 3.84
N ASP A 551 16.03 2.96 3.86
CA ASP A 551 16.40 4.29 4.38
C ASP A 551 16.48 5.38 3.30
N HIS A 552 16.38 5.03 2.02
CA HIS A 552 16.32 5.94 0.86
C HIS A 552 17.59 6.79 0.72
N ALA A 553 18.74 6.17 0.98
CA ALA A 553 20.07 6.76 0.92
C ALA A 553 21.13 5.69 0.64
N TYR A 554 22.37 6.11 0.40
CA TYR A 554 23.52 5.23 0.40
C TYR A 554 24.32 5.35 1.70
N LYS A 555 24.76 4.20 2.22
CA LYS A 555 25.89 4.08 3.14
C LYS A 555 26.79 2.90 2.83
N ARG A 556 28.00 3.03 3.36
CA ARG A 556 28.90 1.92 3.68
C ARG A 556 29.36 2.09 5.12
N THR A 557 29.29 1.02 5.91
CA THR A 557 29.80 1.04 7.28
C THR A 557 31.32 0.92 7.30
N LYS A 558 31.92 1.17 8.46
CA LYS A 558 33.22 0.60 8.81
C LYS A 558 33.06 -0.91 9.01
N PRO A 559 34.13 -1.71 9.01
CA PRO A 559 34.07 -3.11 9.38
C PRO A 559 33.53 -3.27 10.80
N MET A 560 32.49 -4.07 10.96
CA MET A 560 31.76 -4.22 12.23
C MET A 560 31.92 -5.63 12.78
N HIS A 561 32.09 -5.75 14.09
CA HIS A 561 32.02 -7.01 14.82
C HIS A 561 31.51 -6.77 16.24
N ASN A 562 30.60 -7.63 16.72
CA ASN A 562 29.99 -7.51 18.05
C ASN A 562 29.46 -6.09 18.32
N ASN A 563 28.83 -5.51 17.30
CA ASN A 563 28.34 -4.14 17.31
C ASN A 563 29.39 -3.06 17.67
N GLN A 564 30.64 -3.27 17.26
CA GLN A 564 31.73 -2.32 17.43
C GLN A 564 32.51 -2.18 16.12
N VAL A 565 33.15 -1.03 15.94
CA VAL A 565 34.07 -0.83 14.80
C VAL A 565 35.33 -1.66 15.04
N VAL A 566 35.70 -2.47 14.05
CA VAL A 566 36.97 -3.17 14.03
C VAL A 566 38.01 -2.30 13.34
N ASP A 567 39.07 -1.97 14.05
CA ASP A 567 40.25 -1.33 13.47
C ASP A 567 41.09 -2.37 12.73
N LEU A 568 40.93 -2.44 11.41
CA LEU A 568 41.66 -3.40 10.57
C LEU A 568 43.17 -3.15 10.53
N GLU A 569 43.65 -1.92 10.77
CA GLU A 569 45.09 -1.61 10.74
C GLU A 569 45.80 -2.19 11.97
N ASN A 570 45.12 -2.23 13.11
CA ASN A 570 45.64 -2.74 14.38
C ASN A 570 45.04 -4.11 14.79
N ASN A 571 44.33 -4.80 13.88
CA ASN A 571 43.67 -6.08 14.14
C ASN A 571 44.70 -7.24 14.24
N THR A 572 45.38 -7.32 15.37
CA THR A 572 46.34 -8.40 15.70
C THR A 572 45.67 -9.74 16.00
N SER A 573 44.34 -9.77 16.15
CA SER A 573 43.54 -10.91 16.61
C SER A 573 42.82 -11.68 15.50
N ASN A 574 43.02 -11.36 14.21
CA ASN A 574 42.25 -11.91 13.08
C ASN A 574 40.73 -11.83 13.32
N THR A 575 40.27 -10.78 14.01
CA THR A 575 38.86 -10.58 14.31
C THR A 575 38.09 -10.44 13.01
N THR A 576 37.11 -11.31 12.80
CA THR A 576 36.25 -11.30 11.60
C THR A 576 35.30 -10.13 11.68
N SER A 577 34.96 -9.54 10.53
CA SER A 577 34.09 -8.37 10.50
C SER A 577 33.18 -8.41 9.27
N THR A 578 32.00 -7.82 9.42
CA THR A 578 31.04 -7.64 8.34
C THR A 578 31.03 -6.17 7.93
N VAL A 579 30.97 -5.89 6.63
CA VAL A 579 30.67 -4.55 6.11
C VAL A 579 29.20 -4.50 5.71
N TYR A 580 28.49 -3.43 6.06
CA TYR A 580 27.11 -3.23 5.66
C TYR A 580 27.06 -2.14 4.58
N ILE A 581 26.45 -2.45 3.44
CA ILE A 581 26.41 -1.57 2.26
C ILE A 581 24.96 -1.45 1.80
N GLY A 582 24.50 -0.24 1.54
CA GLY A 582 23.18 -0.02 0.97
C GLY A 582 22.43 1.12 1.65
N ASP A 583 21.20 0.83 2.08
CA ASP A 583 20.06 1.67 2.49
C ASP A 583 19.01 2.00 1.43
N GLY A 584 19.17 1.44 0.23
CA GLY A 584 18.14 1.42 -0.79
C GLY A 584 17.84 2.80 -1.36
N ALA A 585 17.86 2.95 -2.67
CA ALA A 585 17.51 4.19 -3.36
C ALA A 585 17.45 3.92 -4.85
N TRP A 586 16.72 2.88 -5.26
CA TRP A 586 16.61 2.52 -6.68
C TRP A 586 15.47 3.31 -7.32
N GLY A 587 15.63 4.63 -7.34
CA GLY A 587 14.74 5.56 -8.03
C GLY A 587 13.64 6.17 -7.17
N VAL A 588 13.53 5.79 -5.89
CA VAL A 588 12.65 6.42 -4.91
C VAL A 588 13.12 7.82 -4.50
N SER A 589 12.23 8.61 -3.93
CA SER A 589 12.55 9.88 -3.28
C SER A 589 13.59 9.71 -2.15
N LEU A 590 14.67 10.48 -2.26
CA LEU A 590 15.82 10.42 -1.34
C LEU A 590 15.53 11.08 0.00
N ARG A 591 16.12 10.55 1.07
CA ARG A 591 16.08 11.15 2.41
C ARG A 591 17.36 11.94 2.73
N PRO A 592 17.25 12.99 3.58
CA PRO A 592 18.41 13.78 3.97
C PRO A 592 19.37 12.95 4.84
N LEU A 593 20.67 13.23 4.72
CA LEU A 593 21.68 12.57 5.54
C LEU A 593 21.77 13.21 6.94
N PRO A 594 22.05 12.42 7.99
CA PRO A 594 22.43 12.97 9.29
C PRO A 594 23.85 13.56 9.24
N ASP A 595 24.21 14.39 10.23
CA ASP A 595 25.55 14.98 10.34
C ASP A 595 26.66 13.93 10.43
N SER A 596 26.47 12.89 11.25
CA SER A 596 27.39 11.75 11.33
C SER A 596 26.75 10.53 12.01
N ARG A 597 27.28 9.34 11.71
CA ARG A 597 27.01 8.09 12.44
C ARG A 597 28.33 7.38 12.71
N TRP A 598 28.52 6.86 13.93
CA TRP A 598 29.79 6.28 14.37
C TRP A 598 30.24 5.06 13.54
N TYR A 599 29.26 4.29 13.04
CA TYR A 599 29.45 3.11 12.18
C TYR A 599 29.65 3.44 10.71
N GLN A 600 29.31 4.64 10.22
CA GLN A 600 29.44 4.97 8.80
C GLN A 600 30.90 5.31 8.45
N SER A 601 31.38 4.74 7.34
CA SER A 601 32.63 5.17 6.71
C SER A 601 32.36 6.12 5.53
N PHE A 602 31.23 5.94 4.85
CA PHE A 602 30.77 6.81 3.77
C PHE A 602 29.24 6.82 3.70
N SER A 603 28.64 7.95 3.34
CA SER A 603 27.20 8.07 3.05
C SER A 603 26.93 9.12 1.97
N LYS A 604 25.87 8.93 1.18
CA LYS A 604 25.48 9.84 0.10
C LYS A 604 23.98 9.77 -0.14
N ALA A 605 23.30 10.91 -0.25
CA ALA A 605 21.92 10.96 -0.72
C ALA A 605 21.95 10.95 -2.25
N THR A 606 21.82 9.77 -2.85
CA THR A 606 21.82 9.56 -4.29
C THR A 606 20.98 8.33 -4.63
N ASN A 607 20.41 8.30 -5.84
CA ASN A 607 19.88 7.06 -6.38
C ASN A 607 21.05 6.23 -6.93
N TYR A 608 21.05 4.92 -6.72
CA TYR A 608 22.19 4.06 -7.07
C TYR A 608 21.83 2.59 -7.23
N ILE A 609 22.77 1.85 -7.82
CA ILE A 609 22.97 0.41 -7.62
C ILE A 609 24.40 0.16 -7.13
N THR A 610 24.63 -0.97 -6.48
CA THR A 610 25.98 -1.42 -6.13
C THR A 610 26.31 -2.66 -6.95
N LYS A 611 27.38 -2.60 -7.72
CA LYS A 611 27.96 -3.75 -8.42
C LYS A 611 28.97 -4.44 -7.50
N ILE A 612 28.87 -5.75 -7.40
CA ILE A 612 29.78 -6.61 -6.64
C ILE A 612 30.45 -7.57 -7.60
N SER A 613 31.78 -7.56 -7.62
CA SER A 613 32.59 -8.48 -8.43
C SER A 613 33.43 -9.37 -7.53
N ILE A 614 33.30 -10.69 -7.72
CA ILE A 614 34.02 -11.70 -6.95
C ILE A 614 35.17 -12.23 -7.81
N ASP A 615 36.39 -11.98 -7.36
CA ASP A 615 37.61 -12.60 -7.87
C ASP A 615 38.07 -13.69 -6.91
N ASN A 616 37.59 -14.91 -7.15
CA ASN A 616 37.91 -16.08 -6.35
C ASN A 616 39.36 -16.55 -6.51
N GLN A 617 40.05 -16.13 -7.57
CA GLN A 617 41.46 -16.50 -7.79
C GLN A 617 42.38 -15.68 -6.88
N ASN A 618 42.06 -14.39 -6.73
CA ASN A 618 42.83 -13.47 -5.90
C ASN A 618 42.26 -13.24 -4.51
N SER A 619 41.13 -13.89 -4.17
CA SER A 619 40.45 -13.72 -2.88
C SER A 619 40.02 -12.26 -2.63
N ILE A 620 39.44 -11.62 -3.67
CA ILE A 620 39.04 -10.21 -3.64
C ILE A 620 37.55 -10.06 -3.97
N ILE A 621 36.83 -9.35 -3.11
CA ILE A 621 35.51 -8.79 -3.41
C ILE A 621 35.72 -7.33 -3.77
N THR A 622 35.24 -6.88 -4.92
CA THR A 622 35.21 -5.47 -5.30
C THR A 622 33.78 -4.96 -5.27
N TYR A 623 33.55 -3.80 -4.65
CA TYR A 623 32.27 -3.10 -4.71
C TYR A 623 32.43 -1.78 -5.45
N GLU A 624 31.44 -1.44 -6.28
CA GLU A 624 31.35 -0.19 -7.03
C GLU A 624 29.90 0.32 -6.94
N SER A 625 29.69 1.45 -6.26
CA SER A 625 28.37 2.08 -6.12
C SER A 625 28.20 3.15 -7.18
N ILE A 626 27.21 2.97 -8.06
CA ILE A 626 27.05 3.70 -9.32
C ILE A 626 25.71 4.43 -9.33
N ASP A 627 25.73 5.72 -9.63
CA ASP A 627 24.51 6.55 -9.68
C ASP A 627 23.76 6.50 -11.02
N ASP A 628 22.67 7.27 -11.14
CA ASP A 628 21.82 7.29 -12.33
C ASP A 628 22.45 7.95 -13.56
N ASN A 629 23.66 8.52 -13.41
CA ASN A 629 24.47 9.07 -14.48
C ASN A 629 25.65 8.16 -14.87
N ASP A 630 25.64 6.89 -14.42
CA ASP A 630 26.70 5.92 -14.70
C ASP A 630 28.04 6.34 -14.05
N GLN A 631 28.00 7.09 -12.94
CA GLN A 631 29.19 7.53 -12.20
C GLN A 631 29.37 6.74 -10.91
N THR A 632 30.55 6.13 -10.75
CA THR A 632 30.96 5.50 -9.50
C THR A 632 31.29 6.57 -8.47
N PHE A 633 30.60 6.58 -7.34
CA PHE A 633 30.79 7.56 -6.27
C PHE A 633 31.38 6.96 -4.98
N ASP A 634 31.34 5.64 -4.83
CA ASP A 634 32.04 4.90 -3.79
C ASP A 634 32.52 3.57 -4.35
N SER A 635 33.71 3.13 -3.93
CA SER A 635 34.29 1.87 -4.39
C SER A 635 35.37 1.39 -3.45
N GLY A 636 35.64 0.09 -3.47
CA GLY A 636 36.75 -0.48 -2.73
C GLY A 636 36.83 -1.99 -2.85
N THR A 637 37.76 -2.57 -2.09
CA THR A 637 38.03 -4.00 -2.09
C THR A 637 38.01 -4.58 -0.68
N ILE A 638 37.56 -5.84 -0.56
CA ILE A 638 37.59 -6.64 0.66
C ILE A 638 38.32 -7.94 0.32
N LYS A 639 39.37 -8.27 1.08
CA LYS A 639 40.07 -9.55 0.95
C LYS A 639 39.41 -10.62 1.83
N PHE A 640 39.36 -11.86 1.36
CA PHE A 640 38.70 -12.97 2.07
C PHE A 640 39.47 -14.29 2.04
#